data_AF-A0A958GUT4-F1
#
_entry.id   AF-A0A958GUT4-F1
#
_cell.length_a   1.000
_cell.length_b   1.000
_cell.length_c   1.000
_cell.angle_alpha   90.00
_cell.angle_beta   90.00
_cell.angle_gamma   90.00
#
_symmetry.space_group_name_H-M   'P 1'
#
loop_
_entity.id
_entity.type
_entity.pdbx_description
1 polymer ?
#
loop_
_entity_poly.entity_id
_entity_poly.type
_entity_poly.pdbx_seq_one_letter_code
_entity_poly.pdbx_strand_id
1 'polypeptide(L)'
;MTRRPKYLLGLGALLPLLFAAAMALGALGASPAAARGLAQDEPGDCPSACEAQREAFMQRCLNSGRDDCEALVDKMVAACVERCDAPTEPEPSDCAGACERRVKVWLSDCLASGREGCRDQAAKLLERCIASCDRPVDCEGRCADHARQQREACLAAGGGDDACAAKEQRVLADCLERCANPPARPEPRPQPRPEPSCGQRCGEELITFLLDCVASGRDNCADLAREKLLACLKSCERPTQPVDPVQPPSCQGRCEERANATLRECLAAGGGEERCREKRQAVLEQCIRGCEPNPASPSCEDRCKQRATEVEKACREAGGRPDDCAAKARTVLNECLQSCEPKPVEPTCEERCRQKAQQVLEACKARRGENCEQQAKEAFEACVAENCEPKPVEPTCEDRCKQRAAEVEKLCRDAGGNAEECAARGRAAFAECMQGCAPNPAPSCEQGCKARAEAAYRECIASGGGEDRCAELRSSTFEACMAEKCEPKPVEPTCEERCRQKAQQVLEACKARGGENCERQAKEAFDACVAENCEPKPVEPTCEDRCKQRAAEVEKLCRDAGGSAEDCAARGRAAFAECMQSCAPDPAPGCEQGCKARAEAAYKECIASGGGEDRCAALRTSTFEACMTRCEPKPVEPTCEEGCKARAEEAFKACREAGGGPDRCEGVRNSILQECLISCSPRNPECLGRCREQANTLLEECRANGGEDCELRARNAYVECARQNCPVTPAPDPRPEPLDRS
;
A
#
# COMPACT_ATOMS: atom_id res chain seq x y z
N MET A 1 -49.55 -44.65 -50.72
CA MET A 1 -49.76 -43.66 -51.79
C MET A 1 -49.18 -42.31 -51.34
N THR A 2 -47.86 -42.17 -51.32
CA THR A 2 -47.05 -41.49 -52.34
C THR A 2 -47.45 -40.03 -52.63
N ARG A 3 -46.84 -39.08 -51.91
CA ARG A 3 -46.51 -37.76 -52.47
C ARG A 3 -45.07 -37.41 -52.12
N ARG A 4 -44.22 -37.36 -53.15
CA ARG A 4 -42.86 -36.81 -53.14
C ARG A 4 -42.94 -35.29 -53.08
N PRO A 5 -41.97 -34.58 -52.46
CA PRO A 5 -41.59 -33.25 -52.87
C PRO A 5 -40.32 -33.28 -53.72
N LYS A 6 -40.37 -32.56 -54.84
CA LYS A 6 -39.22 -32.10 -55.62
C LYS A 6 -38.78 -30.77 -55.01
N TYR A 7 -37.54 -30.65 -54.54
CA TYR A 7 -36.76 -29.40 -54.61
C TYR A 7 -35.27 -29.77 -54.51
N LEU A 8 -34.64 -29.86 -55.67
CA LEU A 8 -33.20 -29.81 -55.89
C LEU A 8 -32.98 -28.57 -56.74
N LEU A 9 -32.31 -27.54 -56.19
CA LEU A 9 -31.51 -26.51 -56.87
C LEU A 9 -31.23 -25.39 -55.86
N GLY A 10 -29.95 -25.12 -55.57
CA GLY A 10 -29.54 -23.88 -54.89
C GLY A 10 -28.53 -24.00 -53.75
N LEU A 11 -27.47 -24.81 -53.89
CA LEU A 11 -26.35 -24.89 -52.92
C LEU A 11 -25.02 -24.58 -53.62
N GLY A 12 -24.91 -23.35 -54.15
CA GLY A 12 -23.73 -22.92 -54.93
C GLY A 12 -23.22 -21.51 -54.67
N ALA A 13 -23.82 -20.74 -53.74
CA ALA A 13 -23.50 -19.31 -53.60
C ALA A 13 -22.96 -18.88 -52.21
N LEU A 14 -22.84 -19.78 -51.23
CA LEU A 14 -22.41 -19.42 -49.87
C LEU A 14 -20.96 -19.80 -49.51
N LEU A 15 -20.25 -20.55 -50.38
CA LEU A 15 -18.86 -20.94 -50.14
C LEU A 15 -17.82 -19.79 -50.21
N PRO A 16 -17.98 -18.70 -51.00
CA PRO A 16 -16.96 -17.65 -51.06
C PRO A 16 -16.94 -16.72 -49.83
N LEU A 17 -18.08 -16.59 -49.12
CA LEU A 17 -18.18 -15.71 -47.95
C LEU A 17 -17.64 -16.35 -46.66
N LEU A 18 -17.69 -17.68 -46.55
CA LEU A 18 -17.09 -18.42 -45.44
C LEU A 18 -15.55 -18.48 -45.53
N PHE A 19 -14.96 -18.37 -46.73
CA PHE A 19 -13.50 -18.33 -46.90
C PHE A 19 -12.90 -16.94 -46.66
N ALA A 20 -13.66 -15.85 -46.88
CA ALA A 20 -13.19 -14.49 -46.64
C ALA A 20 -13.18 -14.11 -45.14
N ALA A 21 -14.11 -14.66 -44.34
CA ALA A 21 -14.15 -14.44 -42.89
C ALA A 21 -13.06 -15.24 -42.14
N ALA A 22 -12.61 -16.38 -42.69
CA ALA A 22 -11.57 -17.22 -42.10
C ALA A 22 -10.15 -16.65 -42.29
N MET A 23 -9.91 -15.82 -43.31
CA MET A 23 -8.58 -15.22 -43.58
C MET A 23 -8.35 -13.88 -42.87
N ALA A 24 -9.40 -13.20 -42.39
CA ALA A 24 -9.27 -11.93 -41.66
C ALA A 24 -9.09 -12.08 -40.13
N LEU A 25 -9.19 -13.30 -39.59
CA LEU A 25 -9.03 -13.61 -38.15
C LEU A 25 -7.80 -14.48 -37.83
N GLY A 26 -6.95 -14.77 -38.82
CA GLY A 26 -5.73 -15.59 -38.66
C GLY A 26 -4.51 -14.88 -38.06
N ALA A 27 -4.65 -13.68 -37.48
CA ALA A 27 -3.54 -12.87 -36.98
C ALA A 27 -3.65 -12.48 -35.50
N LEU A 28 -4.26 -13.32 -34.66
CA LEU A 28 -4.23 -13.15 -33.19
C LEU A 28 -3.95 -14.51 -32.53
N GLY A 29 -2.65 -14.84 -32.49
CA GLY A 29 -2.11 -15.99 -31.76
C GLY A 29 -2.13 -15.76 -30.24
N ALA A 30 -2.37 -16.85 -29.53
CA ALA A 30 -2.58 -16.96 -28.09
C ALA A 30 -1.39 -16.51 -27.22
N SER A 31 -1.69 -15.86 -26.09
CA SER A 31 -0.77 -15.72 -24.96
C SER A 31 -0.75 -16.97 -24.07
N PRO A 32 0.39 -17.24 -23.42
CA PRO A 32 0.37 -17.59 -22.01
C PRO A 32 1.18 -16.58 -21.18
N ALA A 33 0.57 -16.03 -20.13
CA ALA A 33 1.27 -15.44 -18.99
C ALA A 33 1.71 -16.59 -18.05
N ALA A 34 2.85 -16.57 -17.36
CA ALA A 34 3.45 -15.46 -16.64
C ALA A 34 4.97 -15.66 -16.36
N ALA A 35 5.76 -14.58 -16.51
CA ALA A 35 6.86 -14.18 -15.64
C ALA A 35 7.36 -12.77 -16.06
N ARG A 36 7.36 -11.79 -15.15
CA ARG A 36 8.05 -10.48 -15.30
C ARG A 36 9.42 -10.60 -14.63
N GLY A 37 10.52 -10.03 -15.14
CA GLY A 37 10.73 -9.29 -16.37
C GLY A 37 12.18 -8.79 -16.45
N LEU A 38 12.78 -8.90 -17.63
CA LEU A 38 13.72 -7.97 -18.25
C LEU A 38 13.53 -8.19 -19.76
N ALA A 39 13.51 -7.11 -20.55
CA ALA A 39 13.27 -7.16 -21.98
C ALA A 39 14.26 -8.12 -22.67
N GLN A 40 13.75 -9.07 -23.46
CA GLN A 40 14.55 -9.88 -24.37
C GLN A 40 13.81 -10.06 -25.70
N ASP A 41 14.60 -9.86 -26.76
CA ASP A 41 14.39 -10.31 -28.12
C ASP A 41 14.04 -11.81 -28.21
N GLU A 42 13.54 -12.23 -29.37
CA GLU A 42 13.08 -13.60 -29.69
C GLU A 42 14.03 -14.72 -29.23
N PRO A 43 13.52 -15.95 -28.97
CA PRO A 43 14.36 -17.05 -28.47
C PRO A 43 15.35 -17.48 -29.56
N GLY A 44 16.57 -16.94 -29.47
CA GLY A 44 17.72 -17.50 -30.15
C GLY A 44 17.95 -18.95 -29.71
N ASP A 45 18.58 -19.73 -30.58
CA ASP A 45 19.08 -21.04 -30.21
C ASP A 45 19.98 -20.98 -28.95
N CYS A 46 20.11 -22.10 -28.22
CA CYS A 46 20.86 -22.14 -26.97
C CYS A 46 22.29 -21.53 -27.08
N PRO A 47 23.02 -21.73 -28.20
CA PRO A 47 24.27 -21.01 -28.47
C PRO A 47 24.11 -19.49 -28.44
N SER A 48 23.11 -18.93 -29.12
CA SER A 48 22.84 -17.49 -29.10
C SER A 48 22.52 -16.97 -27.70
N ALA A 49 21.81 -17.75 -26.87
CA ALA A 49 21.53 -17.38 -25.48
C ALA A 49 22.79 -17.39 -24.60
N CYS A 50 23.70 -18.36 -24.80
CA CYS A 50 25.00 -18.39 -24.14
C CYS A 50 25.89 -17.21 -24.58
N GLU A 51 25.86 -16.86 -25.87
CA GLU A 51 26.61 -15.73 -26.42
C GLU A 51 26.08 -14.39 -25.91
N ALA A 52 24.76 -14.25 -25.74
CA ALA A 52 24.14 -13.05 -25.16
C ALA A 52 24.60 -12.79 -23.70
N GLN A 53 25.07 -13.81 -22.98
CA GLN A 53 25.64 -13.65 -21.64
C GLN A 53 27.12 -13.25 -21.64
N ARG A 54 27.79 -13.27 -22.79
CA ARG A 54 29.23 -12.99 -22.92
C ARG A 54 29.60 -11.61 -22.37
N GLU A 55 28.82 -10.58 -22.68
CA GLU A 55 29.06 -9.20 -22.23
C GLU A 55 28.90 -9.06 -20.70
N ALA A 56 27.91 -9.75 -20.12
CA ALA A 56 27.69 -9.77 -18.68
C ALA A 56 28.78 -10.56 -17.91
N PHE A 57 29.36 -11.60 -18.52
CA PHE A 57 30.52 -12.29 -17.95
C PHE A 57 31.79 -11.44 -18.06
N MET A 58 31.98 -10.75 -19.19
CA MET A 58 33.10 -9.84 -19.40
C MET A 58 33.12 -8.69 -18.38
N GLN A 59 31.98 -8.02 -18.19
CA GLN A 59 31.81 -6.98 -17.17
C GLN A 59 32.13 -7.49 -15.75
N ARG A 60 31.65 -8.68 -15.38
CA ARG A 60 31.94 -9.28 -14.07
C ARG A 60 33.43 -9.60 -13.89
N CYS A 61 34.08 -10.09 -14.93
CA CYS A 61 35.50 -10.40 -14.87
C CYS A 61 36.36 -9.14 -14.78
N LEU A 62 36.04 -8.09 -15.56
CA LEU A 62 36.75 -6.80 -15.48
C LEU A 62 36.63 -6.18 -14.09
N ASN A 63 35.45 -6.26 -13.47
CA ASN A 63 35.23 -5.78 -12.09
C ASN A 63 35.99 -6.59 -11.04
N SER A 64 36.45 -7.81 -11.37
CA SER A 64 37.30 -8.62 -10.49
C SER A 64 38.79 -8.30 -10.58
N GLY A 65 39.19 -7.38 -11.46
CA GLY A 65 40.60 -6.96 -11.62
C GLY A 65 41.50 -8.02 -12.24
N ARG A 66 40.94 -8.94 -13.04
CA ARG A 66 41.70 -9.96 -13.77
C ARG A 66 42.07 -9.48 -15.17
N ASP A 67 43.27 -9.85 -15.60
CA ASP A 67 43.81 -9.44 -16.90
C ASP A 67 43.47 -10.45 -18.01
N ASP A 68 42.98 -11.64 -17.66
CA ASP A 68 42.72 -12.78 -18.56
C ASP A 68 41.21 -12.99 -18.84
N CYS A 69 40.42 -11.92 -18.78
CA CYS A 69 38.97 -12.00 -18.84
C CYS A 69 38.41 -12.57 -20.13
N GLU A 70 39.02 -12.28 -21.27
CA GLU A 70 38.56 -12.78 -22.55
C GLU A 70 38.66 -14.31 -22.62
N ALA A 71 39.81 -14.88 -22.23
CA ALA A 71 40.01 -16.32 -22.19
C ALA A 71 39.12 -17.03 -21.17
N LEU A 72 38.78 -16.37 -20.06
CA LEU A 72 37.87 -16.91 -19.05
C LEU A 72 36.42 -16.92 -19.55
N VAL A 73 35.97 -15.82 -20.16
CA VAL A 73 34.62 -15.66 -20.70
C VAL A 73 34.38 -16.67 -21.82
N ASP A 74 35.34 -16.87 -22.72
CA ASP A 74 35.21 -17.84 -23.82
C ASP A 74 35.07 -19.27 -23.28
N LYS A 75 35.78 -19.63 -22.19
CA LYS A 75 35.59 -20.92 -21.50
C LYS A 75 34.19 -21.06 -20.90
N MET A 76 33.65 -19.98 -20.33
CA MET A 76 32.30 -20.00 -19.74
C MET A 76 31.22 -20.15 -20.80
N VAL A 77 31.34 -19.45 -21.93
CA VAL A 77 30.42 -19.58 -23.06
C VAL A 77 30.49 -20.98 -23.67
N ALA A 78 31.69 -21.53 -23.88
CA ALA A 78 31.85 -22.90 -24.37
C ALA A 78 31.20 -23.93 -23.44
N ALA A 79 31.40 -23.80 -22.12
CA ALA A 79 30.77 -24.69 -21.13
C ALA A 79 29.24 -24.53 -21.06
N CYS A 80 28.71 -23.34 -21.35
CA CYS A 80 27.28 -23.09 -21.48
C CYS A 80 26.70 -23.84 -22.68
N VAL A 81 27.36 -23.75 -23.84
CA VAL A 81 26.97 -24.45 -25.07
C VAL A 81 27.02 -25.98 -24.89
N GLU A 82 28.08 -26.51 -24.27
CA GLU A 82 28.18 -27.96 -24.01
C GLU A 82 27.04 -28.49 -23.12
N ARG A 83 26.54 -27.68 -22.17
CA ARG A 83 25.38 -28.07 -21.35
C ARG A 83 24.07 -28.06 -22.13
N CYS A 84 23.97 -27.24 -23.17
CA CYS A 84 22.78 -27.21 -24.03
C CYS A 84 22.61 -28.52 -24.82
N ASP A 85 23.71 -29.16 -25.21
CA ASP A 85 23.69 -30.38 -26.03
C ASP A 85 23.68 -31.68 -25.20
N ALA A 86 23.84 -31.59 -23.88
CA ALA A 86 23.82 -32.75 -23.00
C ALA A 86 22.38 -33.29 -22.83
N PRO A 87 22.11 -34.57 -23.13
CA PRO A 87 20.81 -35.17 -22.84
C PRO A 87 20.54 -35.10 -21.33
N THR A 88 19.33 -34.68 -20.96
CA THR A 88 18.91 -34.62 -19.56
C THR A 88 18.91 -36.02 -18.94
N GLU A 89 19.79 -36.26 -17.97
CA GLU A 89 19.78 -37.51 -17.22
C GLU A 89 18.43 -37.68 -16.48
N PRO A 90 17.83 -38.88 -16.45
CA PRO A 90 16.56 -39.11 -15.77
C PRO A 90 16.68 -38.79 -14.27
N GLU A 91 15.66 -38.13 -13.70
CA GLU A 91 15.60 -37.80 -12.27
C GLU A 91 15.75 -39.02 -11.37
N PRO A 92 16.35 -38.88 -10.17
CA PRO A 92 16.66 -40.02 -9.31
C PRO A 92 15.36 -40.44 -8.65
N SER A 93 15.07 -41.73 -8.68
CA SER A 93 13.87 -42.28 -8.05
C SER A 93 13.93 -42.28 -6.51
N ASP A 94 15.10 -42.02 -5.92
CA ASP A 94 15.30 -42.00 -4.48
C ASP A 94 15.95 -40.70 -3.98
N CYS A 95 15.72 -40.41 -2.70
CA CYS A 95 16.18 -39.19 -2.04
C CYS A 95 17.72 -39.11 -1.97
N ALA A 96 18.39 -40.26 -1.84
CA ALA A 96 19.84 -40.32 -1.83
C ALA A 96 20.45 -39.85 -3.17
N GLY A 97 19.90 -40.30 -4.30
CA GLY A 97 20.30 -39.86 -5.64
C GLY A 97 19.98 -38.39 -5.91
N ALA A 98 18.90 -37.86 -5.31
CA ALA A 98 18.59 -36.43 -5.38
C ALA A 98 19.61 -35.59 -4.59
N CYS A 99 19.98 -36.04 -3.40
CA CYS A 99 21.01 -35.42 -2.57
C CYS A 99 22.38 -35.43 -3.27
N GLU A 100 22.76 -36.56 -3.85
CA GLU A 100 24.03 -36.70 -4.56
C GLU A 100 24.13 -35.74 -5.75
N ARG A 101 23.05 -35.60 -6.53
CA ARG A 101 23.00 -34.64 -7.63
C ARG A 101 23.16 -33.19 -7.17
N ARG A 102 22.41 -32.76 -6.15
CA ARG A 102 22.49 -31.39 -5.64
C ARG A 102 23.89 -31.08 -5.10
N VAL A 103 24.51 -32.02 -4.39
CA VAL A 103 25.86 -31.85 -3.87
C VAL A 103 26.90 -31.84 -4.99
N LYS A 104 26.72 -32.63 -6.05
CA LYS A 104 27.60 -32.61 -7.24
C LYS A 104 27.60 -31.25 -7.94
N VAL A 105 26.42 -30.65 -8.13
CA VAL A 105 26.31 -29.29 -8.71
C VAL A 105 27.02 -28.28 -7.82
N TRP A 106 26.72 -28.30 -6.52
CA TRP A 106 27.37 -27.40 -5.55
C TRP A 106 28.91 -27.56 -5.51
N LEU A 107 29.40 -28.80 -5.56
CA LEU A 107 30.84 -29.09 -5.57
C LEU A 107 31.51 -28.54 -6.83
N SER A 108 30.86 -28.66 -7.98
CA SER A 108 31.36 -28.09 -9.24
C SER A 108 31.49 -26.57 -9.14
N ASP A 109 30.48 -25.88 -8.61
CA ASP A 109 30.51 -24.42 -8.45
C ASP A 109 31.55 -23.98 -7.43
N CYS A 110 31.70 -24.73 -6.34
CA CYS A 110 32.72 -24.46 -5.32
C CYS A 110 34.14 -24.59 -5.89
N LEU A 111 34.42 -25.66 -6.66
CA LEU A 111 35.72 -25.86 -7.30
C LEU A 111 36.01 -24.79 -8.36
N ALA A 112 35.01 -24.38 -9.14
CA ALA A 112 35.14 -23.31 -10.12
C ALA A 112 35.50 -21.95 -9.46
N SER A 113 35.10 -21.74 -8.20
CA SER A 113 35.42 -20.53 -7.42
C SER A 113 36.82 -20.53 -6.78
N GLY A 114 37.61 -21.60 -6.93
CA GLY A 114 38.98 -21.66 -6.40
C GLY A 114 39.07 -21.74 -4.87
N ARG A 115 37.97 -22.09 -4.17
CA ARG A 115 37.95 -22.24 -2.71
C ARG A 115 38.60 -23.55 -2.26
N GLU A 116 39.45 -23.50 -1.25
CA GLU A 116 39.98 -24.70 -0.59
C GLU A 116 38.89 -25.36 0.29
N GLY A 117 38.97 -26.68 0.49
CA GLY A 117 38.04 -27.42 1.36
C GLY A 117 36.66 -27.77 0.75
N CYS A 118 36.42 -27.48 -0.54
CA CYS A 118 35.14 -27.80 -1.21
C CYS A 118 34.76 -29.28 -1.10
N ARG A 119 35.72 -30.20 -1.16
CA ARG A 119 35.44 -31.65 -1.06
C ARG A 119 34.93 -32.05 0.32
N ASP A 120 35.53 -31.50 1.39
CA ASP A 120 35.12 -31.82 2.77
C ASP A 120 33.74 -31.23 3.09
N GLN A 121 33.45 -30.04 2.56
CA GLN A 121 32.13 -29.43 2.68
C GLN A 121 31.06 -30.18 1.89
N ALA A 122 31.38 -30.63 0.67
CA ALA A 122 30.48 -31.48 -0.12
C ALA A 122 30.14 -32.78 0.61
N ALA A 123 31.14 -33.43 1.23
CA ALA A 123 30.92 -34.63 2.04
C ALA A 123 29.96 -34.36 3.22
N LYS A 124 30.17 -33.27 3.96
CA LYS A 124 29.29 -32.84 5.07
C LYS A 124 27.87 -32.44 4.62
N LEU A 125 27.73 -31.91 3.41
CA LEU A 125 26.43 -31.58 2.83
C LEU A 125 25.68 -32.84 2.41
N LEU A 126 26.39 -33.80 1.79
CA LEU A 126 25.82 -35.07 1.40
C LEU A 126 25.35 -35.88 2.61
N GLU A 127 26.18 -35.96 3.66
CA GLU A 127 25.84 -36.63 4.91
C GLU A 127 24.59 -36.03 5.57
N ARG A 128 24.51 -34.70 5.66
CA ARG A 128 23.32 -34.01 6.18
C ARG A 128 22.07 -34.22 5.32
N CYS A 129 22.24 -34.23 3.99
CA CYS A 129 21.12 -34.42 3.07
C CYS A 129 20.58 -35.85 3.17
N ILE A 130 21.44 -36.86 3.18
CA ILE A 130 21.05 -38.27 3.36
C ILE A 130 20.41 -38.48 4.73
N ALA A 131 20.96 -37.90 5.81
CA ALA A 131 20.36 -37.97 7.14
C ALA A 131 18.95 -37.33 7.21
N SER A 132 18.64 -36.39 6.31
CA SER A 132 17.30 -35.81 6.20
C SER A 132 16.32 -36.69 5.42
N CYS A 133 16.82 -37.62 4.59
CA CYS A 133 16.01 -38.59 3.85
C CYS A 133 15.43 -39.70 4.75
N ASP A 134 16.09 -40.00 5.88
CA ASP A 134 15.61 -41.00 6.85
C ASP A 134 14.49 -40.48 7.78
N ARG A 135 14.10 -39.20 7.63
CA ARG A 135 12.94 -38.67 8.36
C ARG A 135 11.65 -39.24 7.77
N PRO A 136 10.71 -39.74 8.60
CA PRO A 136 9.46 -40.28 8.11
C PRO A 136 8.70 -39.21 7.31
N VAL A 137 8.45 -39.53 6.04
CA VAL A 137 7.75 -38.66 5.07
C VAL A 137 6.23 -38.73 5.22
N ASP A 138 5.73 -39.71 5.98
CA ASP A 138 4.33 -39.75 6.35
C ASP A 138 3.99 -38.75 7.47
N CYS A 139 2.70 -38.41 7.54
CA CYS A 139 2.21 -37.42 8.48
C CYS A 139 2.31 -37.93 9.93
N GLU A 140 2.17 -39.24 10.11
CA GLU A 140 2.18 -39.91 11.41
C GLU A 140 3.55 -39.82 12.09
N GLY A 141 4.64 -40.10 11.36
CA GLY A 141 6.00 -39.97 11.89
C GLY A 141 6.36 -38.53 12.24
N ARG A 142 5.95 -37.55 11.43
CA ARG A 142 6.14 -36.12 11.76
C ARG A 142 5.38 -35.71 13.02
N CYS A 143 4.16 -36.22 13.21
CA CYS A 143 3.38 -35.95 14.41
C CYS A 143 3.99 -36.58 15.66
N ALA A 144 4.53 -37.80 15.54
CA ALA A 144 5.26 -38.47 16.63
C ALA A 144 6.52 -37.69 17.03
N ASP A 145 7.29 -37.19 16.06
CA ASP A 145 8.47 -36.36 16.32
C ASP A 145 8.12 -35.04 17.01
N HIS A 146 7.07 -34.36 16.55
CA HIS A 146 6.62 -33.11 17.16
C HIS A 146 6.12 -33.31 18.60
N ALA A 147 5.38 -34.39 18.84
CA ALA A 147 4.92 -34.75 20.18
C ALA A 147 6.09 -35.03 21.14
N ARG A 148 7.12 -35.79 20.69
CA ARG A 148 8.33 -36.05 21.46
C ARG A 148 9.08 -34.76 21.83
N GLN A 149 9.25 -33.84 20.88
CA GLN A 149 9.86 -32.53 21.14
C GLN A 149 9.08 -31.71 22.19
N GLN A 150 7.74 -31.77 22.16
CA GLN A 150 6.91 -31.08 23.15
C GLN A 150 7.00 -31.69 24.55
N ARG A 151 7.26 -33.00 24.65
CA ARG A 151 7.56 -33.68 25.92
C ARG A 151 8.92 -33.28 26.46
N GLU A 152 9.96 -33.31 25.64
CA GLU A 152 11.30 -32.89 26.04
C GLU A 152 11.31 -31.44 26.54
N ALA A 153 10.63 -30.53 25.84
CA ALA A 153 10.48 -29.14 26.27
C ALA A 153 9.72 -29.00 27.61
N CYS A 154 8.71 -29.86 27.84
CA CYS A 154 7.97 -29.89 29.11
C CYS A 154 8.84 -30.37 30.27
N LEU A 155 9.64 -31.42 30.06
CA LEU A 155 10.59 -31.94 31.04
C LEU A 155 11.68 -30.90 31.35
N ALA A 156 12.20 -30.22 30.32
CA ALA A 156 13.19 -29.16 30.48
C ALA A 156 12.65 -27.96 31.28
N ALA A 157 11.34 -27.70 31.23
CA ALA A 157 10.67 -26.67 32.00
C ALA A 157 10.32 -27.10 33.45
N GLY A 158 10.75 -28.29 33.89
CA GLY A 158 10.49 -28.82 35.23
C GLY A 158 9.11 -29.47 35.40
N GLY A 159 8.44 -29.82 34.30
CA GLY A 159 7.20 -30.60 34.34
C GLY A 159 7.45 -32.03 34.82
N GLY A 160 6.52 -32.59 35.60
CA GLY A 160 6.56 -34.00 35.98
C GLY A 160 6.33 -34.92 34.77
N ASP A 161 6.94 -36.11 34.77
CA ASP A 161 6.93 -37.03 33.62
C ASP A 161 5.51 -37.41 33.17
N ASP A 162 4.59 -37.66 34.13
CA ASP A 162 3.18 -37.94 33.83
C ASP A 162 2.47 -36.79 33.11
N ALA A 163 2.73 -35.55 33.55
CA ALA A 163 2.15 -34.36 32.94
C ALA A 163 2.71 -34.13 31.53
N CYS A 164 4.00 -34.40 31.33
CA CYS A 164 4.66 -34.26 30.03
C CYS A 164 4.28 -35.39 29.06
N ALA A 165 4.06 -36.61 29.54
CA ALA A 165 3.50 -37.71 28.75
C ALA A 165 2.05 -37.42 28.33
N ALA A 166 1.22 -36.85 29.22
CA ALA A 166 -0.13 -36.41 28.87
C ALA A 166 -0.14 -35.23 27.87
N LYS A 167 0.92 -34.42 27.83
CA LYS A 167 1.11 -33.36 26.82
C LYS A 167 1.53 -33.96 25.48
N GLU A 168 2.45 -34.93 25.48
CA GLU A 168 2.86 -35.69 24.30
C GLU A 168 1.66 -36.30 23.59
N GLN A 169 0.81 -37.04 24.32
CA GLN A 169 -0.38 -37.69 23.75
C GLN A 169 -1.39 -36.70 23.17
N ARG A 170 -1.60 -35.54 23.82
CA ARG A 170 -2.50 -34.48 23.30
C ARG A 170 -1.95 -33.87 22.01
N VAL A 171 -0.67 -33.53 21.97
CA VAL A 171 -0.02 -32.98 20.78
C VAL A 171 -0.05 -33.98 19.62
N LEU A 172 0.19 -35.27 19.91
CA LEU A 172 0.11 -36.33 18.91
C LEU A 172 -1.31 -36.47 18.36
N ALA A 173 -2.33 -36.50 19.22
CA ALA A 173 -3.73 -36.61 18.82
C ALA A 173 -4.18 -35.42 17.95
N ASP A 174 -3.90 -34.18 18.38
CA ASP A 174 -4.24 -32.96 17.64
C ASP A 174 -3.54 -32.93 16.26
N CYS A 175 -2.29 -33.38 16.20
CA CYS A 175 -1.53 -33.43 14.96
C CYS A 175 -2.07 -34.49 14.00
N LEU A 176 -2.39 -35.68 14.50
CA LEU A 176 -2.99 -36.75 13.69
C LEU A 176 -4.38 -36.39 13.18
N GLU A 177 -5.17 -35.65 13.97
CA GLU A 177 -6.47 -35.13 13.52
C GLU A 177 -6.33 -34.15 12.34
N ARG A 178 -5.31 -33.27 12.38
CA ARG A 178 -4.96 -32.39 11.24
C ARG A 178 -4.40 -33.14 10.05
N CYS A 179 -3.71 -34.27 10.27
CA CYS A 179 -3.26 -35.15 9.20
C CYS A 179 -4.43 -35.88 8.51
N ALA A 180 -5.43 -36.31 9.28
CA ALA A 180 -6.63 -36.96 8.77
C ALA A 180 -7.57 -35.97 8.06
N ASN A 181 -7.61 -34.73 8.54
CA ASN A 181 -8.39 -33.63 8.00
C ASN A 181 -7.47 -32.47 7.60
N PRO A 182 -6.64 -32.63 6.56
CA PRO A 182 -5.79 -31.54 6.12
C PRO A 182 -6.71 -30.37 5.77
N PRO A 183 -6.51 -29.17 6.36
CA PRO A 183 -7.25 -28.00 5.92
C PRO A 183 -7.07 -27.88 4.43
N ALA A 184 -8.17 -27.69 3.69
CA ALA A 184 -8.13 -27.49 2.25
C ALA A 184 -6.98 -26.52 1.97
N ARG A 185 -5.96 -26.98 1.23
CA ARG A 185 -4.80 -26.15 0.91
C ARG A 185 -5.37 -24.82 0.44
N PRO A 186 -5.00 -23.67 1.04
CA PRO A 186 -5.31 -22.40 0.40
C PRO A 186 -4.70 -22.54 -0.99
N GLU A 187 -5.56 -22.59 -2.02
CA GLU A 187 -5.09 -22.67 -3.38
C GLU A 187 -4.04 -21.57 -3.53
N PRO A 188 -2.86 -21.88 -4.10
CA PRO A 188 -1.90 -20.83 -4.42
C PRO A 188 -2.69 -19.81 -5.21
N ARG A 189 -2.85 -18.60 -4.67
CA ARG A 189 -3.58 -17.53 -5.37
C ARG A 189 -2.98 -17.51 -6.77
N PRO A 190 -3.75 -17.86 -7.82
CA PRO A 190 -3.22 -17.73 -9.17
C PRO A 190 -2.76 -16.29 -9.26
N GLN A 191 -1.50 -16.08 -9.66
CA GLN A 191 -1.04 -14.74 -10.02
C GLN A 191 -2.15 -14.13 -10.86
N PRO A 192 -2.65 -12.92 -10.55
CA PRO A 192 -3.76 -12.36 -11.28
C PRO A 192 -3.34 -12.35 -12.75
N ARG A 193 -3.94 -13.25 -13.52
CA ARG A 193 -3.86 -13.17 -14.97
C ARG A 193 -4.37 -11.78 -15.30
N PRO A 194 -3.69 -11.03 -16.18
CA PRO A 194 -4.22 -9.74 -16.62
C PRO A 194 -5.68 -9.97 -16.98
N GLU A 195 -6.59 -9.27 -16.29
CA GLU A 195 -8.00 -9.44 -16.53
C GLU A 195 -8.23 -9.27 -18.03
N PRO A 196 -8.93 -10.21 -18.70
CA PRO A 196 -9.18 -10.08 -20.11
C PRO A 196 -9.86 -8.73 -20.32
N SER A 197 -9.32 -7.95 -21.25
CA SER A 197 -9.85 -6.63 -21.56
C SER A 197 -11.33 -6.75 -21.87
N CYS A 198 -12.10 -5.69 -21.67
CA CYS A 198 -13.56 -5.77 -21.88
C CYS A 198 -13.91 -6.25 -23.31
N GLY A 199 -13.05 -5.91 -24.30
CA GLY A 199 -13.15 -6.47 -25.65
C GLY A 199 -12.94 -7.98 -25.75
N GLN A 200 -12.04 -8.56 -24.96
CA GLN A 200 -11.84 -10.02 -24.90
C GLN A 200 -13.04 -10.74 -24.27
N ARG A 201 -13.61 -10.21 -23.17
CA ARG A 201 -14.83 -10.79 -22.56
C ARG A 201 -16.03 -10.71 -23.49
N CYS A 202 -16.25 -9.56 -24.12
CA CYS A 202 -17.32 -9.42 -25.11
C CYS A 202 -17.10 -10.32 -26.33
N GLY A 203 -15.85 -10.57 -26.73
CA GLY A 203 -15.51 -11.51 -27.80
C GLY A 203 -15.85 -12.96 -27.46
N GLU A 204 -15.52 -13.43 -26.26
CA GLU A 204 -15.82 -14.80 -25.81
C GLU A 204 -17.33 -15.06 -25.66
N GLU A 205 -18.08 -14.09 -25.12
CA GLU A 205 -19.54 -14.19 -25.05
C GLU A 205 -20.20 -14.19 -26.44
N LEU A 206 -19.65 -13.41 -27.38
CA LEU A 206 -20.15 -13.34 -28.75
C LEU A 206 -19.95 -14.67 -29.50
N ILE A 207 -18.78 -15.30 -29.34
CA ILE A 207 -18.49 -16.60 -29.95
C ILE A 207 -19.46 -17.67 -29.43
N THR A 208 -19.68 -17.70 -28.11
CA THR A 208 -20.63 -18.64 -27.49
C THR A 208 -22.05 -18.42 -28.00
N PHE A 209 -22.48 -17.15 -28.07
CA PHE A 209 -23.79 -16.79 -28.60
C PHE A 209 -23.98 -17.18 -30.07
N LEU A 210 -22.96 -16.98 -30.91
CA LEU A 210 -23.00 -17.36 -32.33
C LEU A 210 -23.13 -18.88 -32.52
N LEU A 211 -22.41 -19.67 -31.72
CA LEU A 211 -22.50 -21.13 -31.75
C LEU A 211 -23.90 -21.63 -31.36
N ASP A 212 -24.47 -21.08 -30.28
CA ASP A 212 -25.83 -21.42 -29.85
C ASP A 212 -26.90 -20.99 -30.86
N CYS A 213 -26.73 -19.82 -31.47
CA CYS A 213 -27.66 -19.31 -32.47
C CYS A 213 -27.67 -20.17 -33.74
N VAL A 214 -26.48 -20.59 -34.21
CA VAL A 214 -26.34 -21.51 -35.36
C VAL A 214 -26.88 -22.89 -35.03
N ALA A 215 -26.59 -23.42 -33.84
CA ALA A 215 -27.13 -24.70 -33.37
C ALA A 215 -28.67 -24.69 -33.27
N SER A 216 -29.25 -23.52 -32.99
CA SER A 216 -30.70 -23.31 -32.93
C SER A 216 -31.37 -23.17 -34.32
N GLY A 217 -30.59 -23.15 -35.40
CA GLY A 217 -31.11 -23.04 -36.77
C GLY A 217 -31.76 -21.70 -37.10
N ARG A 218 -31.31 -20.60 -36.49
CA ARG A 218 -31.83 -19.25 -36.81
C ARG A 218 -31.06 -18.61 -37.97
N ASP A 219 -31.79 -17.93 -38.83
CA ASP A 219 -31.26 -17.39 -40.10
C ASP A 219 -30.59 -16.01 -39.90
N ASN A 220 -30.83 -15.36 -38.76
CA ASN A 220 -30.44 -13.97 -38.48
C ASN A 220 -29.35 -13.84 -37.40
N CYS A 221 -28.52 -14.88 -37.22
CA CYS A 221 -27.49 -14.90 -36.17
C CYS A 221 -26.46 -13.77 -36.27
N ALA A 222 -26.17 -13.29 -37.48
CA ALA A 222 -25.24 -12.18 -37.67
C ALA A 222 -25.76 -10.86 -37.09
N ASP A 223 -27.05 -10.56 -37.28
CA ASP A 223 -27.67 -9.32 -36.78
C ASP A 223 -27.81 -9.36 -35.25
N LEU A 224 -28.25 -10.50 -34.71
CA LEU A 224 -28.37 -10.70 -33.26
C LEU A 224 -27.01 -10.65 -32.56
N ALA A 225 -25.96 -11.19 -33.18
CA ALA A 225 -24.61 -11.13 -32.66
C ALA A 225 -24.09 -9.68 -32.65
N ARG A 226 -24.33 -8.91 -33.71
CA ARG A 226 -23.96 -7.49 -33.76
C ARG A 226 -24.66 -6.68 -32.67
N GLU A 227 -25.95 -6.92 -32.44
CA GLU A 227 -26.72 -6.27 -31.38
C GLU A 227 -26.18 -6.62 -29.98
N LYS A 228 -25.87 -7.90 -29.74
CA LYS A 228 -25.23 -8.37 -28.50
C LYS A 228 -23.85 -7.76 -28.26
N LEU A 229 -23.03 -7.69 -29.30
CA LEU A 229 -21.69 -7.09 -29.20
C LEU A 229 -21.77 -5.61 -28.85
N LEU A 230 -22.68 -4.86 -29.49
CA LEU A 230 -22.90 -3.45 -29.19
C LEU A 230 -23.42 -3.24 -27.76
N ALA A 231 -24.34 -4.09 -27.29
CA ALA A 231 -24.82 -4.04 -25.91
C ALA A 231 -23.70 -4.31 -24.88
N CYS A 232 -22.80 -5.25 -25.19
CA CYS A 232 -21.64 -5.57 -24.37
C CYS A 232 -20.58 -4.45 -24.37
N LEU A 233 -20.25 -3.88 -25.52
CA LEU A 233 -19.33 -2.75 -25.60
C LEU A 233 -19.88 -1.51 -24.87
N LYS A 234 -21.20 -1.30 -24.92
CA LYS A 234 -21.86 -0.18 -24.20
C LYS A 234 -21.86 -0.37 -22.68
N SER A 235 -21.87 -1.62 -22.18
CA SER A 235 -21.68 -1.87 -20.74
C SER A 235 -20.22 -1.69 -20.30
N CYS A 236 -19.26 -1.87 -21.22
CA CYS A 236 -17.84 -1.56 -21.01
C CYS A 236 -17.53 -0.06 -20.93
N GLU A 237 -18.33 0.79 -21.58
CA GLU A 237 -18.15 2.25 -21.58
C GLU A 237 -18.64 2.92 -20.28
N ARG A 238 -19.27 2.18 -19.36
CA ARG A 238 -19.49 2.71 -18.01
C ARG A 238 -18.13 2.88 -17.34
N PRO A 239 -17.72 4.11 -16.99
CA PRO A 239 -16.52 4.29 -16.19
C PRO A 239 -16.72 3.48 -14.90
N THR A 240 -15.82 2.53 -14.66
CA THR A 240 -15.66 1.96 -13.32
C THR A 240 -15.41 3.15 -12.42
N GLN A 241 -16.42 3.53 -11.63
CA GLN A 241 -16.25 4.53 -10.61
C GLN A 241 -15.03 4.12 -9.78
N PRO A 242 -14.10 5.05 -9.50
CA PRO A 242 -13.03 4.77 -8.55
C PRO A 242 -13.71 4.25 -7.28
N VAL A 243 -13.34 3.05 -6.87
CA VAL A 243 -13.78 2.53 -5.58
C VAL A 243 -13.10 3.45 -4.57
N ASP A 244 -13.85 4.37 -3.99
CA ASP A 244 -13.35 5.23 -2.92
C ASP A 244 -12.59 4.37 -1.91
N PRO A 245 -11.43 4.80 -1.41
CA PRO A 245 -10.69 4.07 -0.39
C PRO A 245 -11.65 3.83 0.78
N VAL A 246 -12.06 2.57 0.93
CA VAL A 246 -13.01 2.12 1.95
C VAL A 246 -12.49 2.64 3.28
N GLN A 247 -13.19 3.64 3.84
CA GLN A 247 -12.86 4.14 5.17
C GLN A 247 -12.82 2.94 6.11
N PRO A 248 -11.76 2.77 6.91
CA PRO A 248 -11.69 1.66 7.83
C PRO A 248 -12.95 1.68 8.70
N PRO A 249 -13.66 0.54 8.84
CA PRO A 249 -14.92 0.50 9.56
C PRO A 249 -14.73 1.10 10.95
N SER A 250 -15.70 1.90 11.37
CA SER A 250 -15.75 2.48 12.72
C SER A 250 -15.57 1.37 13.77
N CYS A 251 -15.21 1.73 15.01
CA CYS A 251 -15.07 0.74 16.07
C CYS A 251 -16.35 -0.11 16.22
N GLN A 252 -17.51 0.54 16.07
CA GLN A 252 -18.81 -0.13 15.99
C GLN A 252 -18.90 -1.10 14.81
N GLY A 253 -18.50 -0.70 13.60
CA GLY A 253 -18.47 -1.58 12.43
C GLY A 253 -17.59 -2.83 12.62
N ARG A 254 -16.41 -2.66 13.24
CA ARG A 254 -15.53 -3.80 13.59
C ARG A 254 -16.16 -4.71 14.65
N CYS A 255 -16.90 -4.16 15.60
CA CYS A 255 -17.61 -4.93 16.62
C CYS A 255 -18.81 -5.69 16.05
N GLU A 256 -19.57 -5.08 15.14
CA GLU A 256 -20.67 -5.75 14.43
C GLU A 256 -20.16 -6.88 13.54
N GLU A 257 -19.04 -6.67 12.83
CA GLU A 257 -18.41 -7.70 12.03
C GLU A 257 -17.95 -8.89 12.89
N ARG A 258 -17.31 -8.63 14.03
CA ARG A 258 -16.90 -9.67 14.99
C ARG A 258 -18.11 -10.42 15.57
N ALA A 259 -19.16 -9.71 15.96
CA ALA A 259 -20.38 -10.31 16.49
C ALA A 259 -21.10 -11.17 15.44
N ASN A 260 -21.13 -10.72 14.17
CA ASN A 260 -21.69 -11.46 13.05
C ASN A 260 -20.84 -12.68 12.68
N ALA A 261 -19.52 -12.63 12.84
CA ALA A 261 -18.66 -13.81 12.73
C ALA A 261 -19.00 -14.87 13.78
N THR A 262 -19.15 -14.47 15.05
CA THR A 262 -19.58 -15.37 16.14
C THR A 262 -20.96 -15.97 15.90
N LEU A 263 -21.90 -15.21 15.32
CA LEU A 263 -23.22 -15.73 14.94
C LEU A 263 -23.09 -16.86 13.90
N ARG A 264 -22.31 -16.61 12.83
CA ARG A 264 -22.10 -17.58 11.75
C ARG A 264 -21.44 -18.86 12.26
N GLU A 265 -20.42 -18.74 13.11
CA GLU A 265 -19.77 -19.89 13.75
C GLU A 265 -20.73 -20.70 14.64
N CYS A 266 -21.57 -20.02 15.42
CA CYS A 266 -22.53 -20.68 16.29
C CYS A 266 -23.60 -21.45 15.49
N LEU A 267 -24.10 -20.88 14.40
CA LEU A 267 -25.06 -21.55 13.50
C LEU A 267 -24.41 -22.72 12.76
N ALA A 268 -23.17 -22.56 12.28
CA ALA A 268 -22.42 -23.63 11.62
C ALA A 268 -22.14 -24.81 12.56
N ALA A 269 -22.00 -24.56 13.86
CA ALA A 269 -21.86 -25.58 14.90
C ALA A 269 -23.20 -26.25 15.29
N GLY A 270 -24.30 -25.98 14.59
CA GLY A 270 -25.63 -26.54 14.88
C GLY A 270 -26.30 -25.93 16.12
N GLY A 271 -25.86 -24.75 16.56
CA GLY A 271 -26.52 -24.02 17.64
C GLY A 271 -27.92 -23.54 17.22
N GLY A 272 -28.89 -23.61 18.13
CA GLY A 272 -30.21 -23.03 17.92
C GLY A 272 -30.12 -21.51 17.69
N GLU A 273 -30.92 -21.00 16.77
CA GLU A 273 -30.84 -19.61 16.29
C GLU A 273 -30.94 -18.57 17.41
N GLU A 274 -31.84 -18.77 18.36
CA GLU A 274 -32.04 -17.90 19.54
C GLU A 274 -30.77 -17.82 20.41
N ARG A 275 -30.20 -18.97 20.75
CA ARG A 275 -28.94 -19.05 21.52
C ARG A 275 -27.76 -18.41 20.78
N CYS A 276 -27.74 -18.51 19.45
CA CYS A 276 -26.68 -17.90 18.64
C CYS A 276 -26.85 -16.38 18.52
N ARG A 277 -28.08 -15.86 18.51
CA ARG A 277 -28.36 -14.42 18.59
C ARG A 277 -27.98 -13.84 19.94
N GLU A 278 -28.24 -14.54 21.04
CA GLU A 278 -27.78 -14.13 22.38
C GLU A 278 -26.25 -14.06 22.46
N LYS A 279 -25.54 -15.06 21.91
CA LYS A 279 -24.08 -15.06 21.82
C LYS A 279 -23.54 -13.88 21.00
N ARG A 280 -24.16 -13.59 19.85
CA ARG A 280 -23.83 -12.41 19.03
C ARG A 280 -23.98 -11.13 19.84
N GLN A 281 -25.10 -10.97 20.54
CA GLN A 281 -25.39 -9.78 21.33
C GLN A 281 -24.37 -9.59 22.46
N ALA A 282 -24.02 -10.66 23.18
CA ALA A 282 -23.01 -10.63 24.22
C ALA A 282 -21.62 -10.21 23.70
N VAL A 283 -21.20 -10.71 22.53
CA VAL A 283 -19.94 -10.32 21.89
C VAL A 283 -19.97 -8.87 21.41
N LEU A 284 -21.11 -8.42 20.85
CA LEU A 284 -21.30 -7.05 20.41
C LEU A 284 -21.22 -6.07 21.58
N GLU A 285 -21.93 -6.34 22.68
CA GLU A 285 -21.90 -5.51 23.88
C GLU A 285 -20.52 -5.45 24.54
N GLN A 286 -19.84 -6.59 24.64
CA GLN A 286 -18.48 -6.63 25.16
C GLN A 286 -17.51 -5.83 24.29
N CYS A 287 -17.67 -5.90 22.97
CA CYS A 287 -16.82 -5.18 22.03
C CYS A 287 -17.10 -3.67 22.06
N ILE A 288 -18.37 -3.25 22.11
CA ILE A 288 -18.75 -1.83 22.17
C ILE A 288 -18.27 -1.17 23.48
N ARG A 289 -18.27 -1.89 24.61
CA ARG A 289 -17.66 -1.39 25.85
C ARG A 289 -16.17 -1.08 25.70
N GLY A 290 -15.46 -1.80 24.82
CA GLY A 290 -14.07 -1.51 24.47
C GLY A 290 -13.88 -0.39 23.44
N CYS A 291 -14.98 0.11 22.85
CA CYS A 291 -14.98 1.17 21.84
C CYS A 291 -15.31 2.56 22.39
N GLU A 292 -15.68 2.69 23.67
CA GLU A 292 -15.80 4.01 24.27
C GLU A 292 -14.43 4.71 24.16
N PRO A 293 -14.38 5.94 23.61
CA PRO A 293 -13.15 6.71 23.61
C PRO A 293 -12.75 6.82 25.08
N ASN A 294 -11.57 6.29 25.39
CA ASN A 294 -10.96 6.38 26.70
C ASN A 294 -11.18 7.81 27.19
N PRO A 295 -11.92 8.04 28.30
CA PRO A 295 -12.22 9.39 28.78
C PRO A 295 -10.90 10.15 28.79
N ALA A 296 -10.91 11.40 28.28
CA ALA A 296 -9.71 12.23 28.13
C ALA A 296 -8.75 11.94 29.27
N SER A 297 -7.60 11.37 28.92
CA SER A 297 -6.68 10.77 29.89
C SER A 297 -6.62 11.68 31.11
N PRO A 298 -7.01 11.21 32.32
CA PRO A 298 -7.13 12.08 33.48
C PRO A 298 -5.87 12.92 33.58
N SER A 299 -6.02 14.19 33.95
CA SER A 299 -4.87 15.08 34.09
C SER A 299 -3.80 14.41 34.96
N CYS A 300 -2.53 14.80 34.84
CA CYS A 300 -1.49 14.17 35.64
C CYS A 300 -1.85 14.20 37.15
N GLU A 301 -2.47 15.30 37.58
CA GLU A 301 -3.04 15.46 38.92
C GLU A 301 -4.13 14.42 39.24
N ASP A 302 -5.10 14.21 38.34
CA ASP A 302 -6.18 13.24 38.54
C ASP A 302 -5.67 11.80 38.57
N ARG A 303 -4.68 11.46 37.74
CA ARG A 303 -4.01 10.14 37.79
C ARG A 303 -3.28 9.93 39.12
N CYS A 304 -2.62 10.95 39.63
CA CYS A 304 -1.94 10.87 40.92
C CYS A 304 -2.94 10.73 42.08
N LYS A 305 -4.06 11.46 42.03
CA LYS A 305 -5.16 11.30 43.01
C LYS A 305 -5.75 9.90 42.97
N GLN A 306 -6.03 9.37 41.78
CA GLN A 306 -6.56 8.01 41.61
C GLN A 306 -5.59 6.97 42.19
N ARG A 307 -4.30 7.07 41.86
CA ARG A 307 -3.27 6.17 42.39
C ARG A 307 -3.16 6.22 43.91
N ALA A 308 -3.28 7.42 44.51
CA ALA A 308 -3.29 7.58 45.95
C ALA A 308 -4.50 6.90 46.60
N THR A 309 -5.70 7.02 45.99
CA THR A 309 -6.92 6.33 46.45
C THR A 309 -6.79 4.81 46.37
N GLU A 310 -6.20 4.28 45.30
CA GLU A 310 -5.95 2.85 45.14
C GLU A 310 -5.00 2.31 46.22
N VAL A 311 -3.92 3.05 46.53
CA VAL A 311 -2.98 2.70 47.61
C VAL A 311 -3.65 2.73 48.97
N GLU A 312 -4.51 3.71 49.24
CA GLU A 312 -5.25 3.78 50.49
C GLU A 312 -6.19 2.58 50.66
N LYS A 313 -6.94 2.26 49.59
CA LYS A 313 -7.88 1.13 49.57
C LYS A 313 -7.15 -0.20 49.80
N ALA A 314 -6.08 -0.46 49.05
CA ALA A 314 -5.28 -1.67 49.20
C ALA A 314 -4.67 -1.81 50.61
N CYS A 315 -4.22 -0.70 51.21
CA CYS A 315 -3.70 -0.68 52.58
C CYS A 315 -4.78 -1.05 53.63
N ARG A 316 -6.02 -0.57 53.46
CA ARG A 316 -7.14 -0.90 54.35
C ARG A 316 -7.57 -2.36 54.20
N GLU A 317 -7.62 -2.87 52.97
CA GLU A 317 -7.94 -4.29 52.69
C GLU A 317 -6.89 -5.23 53.29
N ALA A 318 -5.63 -4.80 53.40
CA ALA A 318 -4.57 -5.52 54.09
C ALA A 318 -4.61 -5.39 55.62
N GLY A 319 -5.66 -4.79 56.20
CA GLY A 319 -5.84 -4.62 57.64
C GLY A 319 -5.03 -3.46 58.26
N GLY A 320 -4.53 -2.53 57.44
CA GLY A 320 -3.86 -1.33 57.94
C GLY A 320 -4.80 -0.39 58.70
N ARG A 321 -4.26 0.36 59.67
CA ARG A 321 -5.04 1.39 60.39
C ARG A 321 -5.38 2.53 59.42
N PRO A 322 -6.58 3.13 59.51
CA PRO A 322 -7.01 4.18 58.58
C PRO A 322 -6.02 5.35 58.45
N ASP A 323 -5.45 5.80 59.57
CA ASP A 323 -4.53 6.95 59.59
C ASP A 323 -3.19 6.64 58.87
N ASP A 324 -2.67 5.42 59.05
CA ASP A 324 -1.44 4.97 58.40
C ASP A 324 -1.63 4.83 56.88
N CYS A 325 -2.80 4.34 56.46
CA CYS A 325 -3.15 4.22 55.05
C CYS A 325 -3.33 5.59 54.38
N ALA A 326 -3.97 6.55 55.06
CA ALA A 326 -4.10 7.91 54.56
C ALA A 326 -2.74 8.64 54.49
N ALA A 327 -1.81 8.37 55.41
CA ALA A 327 -0.44 8.90 55.35
C ALA A 327 0.35 8.33 54.15
N LYS A 328 0.24 7.02 53.89
CA LYS A 328 0.87 6.37 52.73
C LYS A 328 0.31 6.90 51.41
N ALA A 329 -1.01 7.04 51.29
CA ALA A 329 -1.66 7.58 50.11
C ALA A 329 -1.19 9.01 49.79
N ARG A 330 -1.06 9.88 50.80
CA ARG A 330 -0.53 11.24 50.65
C ARG A 330 0.93 11.26 50.19
N THR A 331 1.76 10.33 50.67
CA THR A 331 3.16 10.22 50.22
C THR A 331 3.22 9.89 48.72
N VAL A 332 2.46 8.89 48.28
CA VAL A 332 2.37 8.49 46.87
C VAL A 332 1.79 9.61 46.00
N LEU A 333 0.80 10.35 46.49
CA LEU A 333 0.25 11.51 45.79
C LEU A 333 1.32 12.57 45.54
N ASN A 334 2.07 12.95 46.56
CA ASN A 334 3.09 14.00 46.46
C ASN A 334 4.25 13.62 45.53
N GLU A 335 4.76 12.38 45.64
CA GLU A 335 5.81 11.88 44.73
C GLU A 335 5.32 11.85 43.28
N CYS A 336 4.06 11.47 43.07
CA CYS A 336 3.45 11.46 41.75
C CYS A 336 3.27 12.87 41.18
N LEU A 337 2.80 13.84 41.99
CA LEU A 337 2.64 15.23 41.57
C LEU A 337 3.98 15.92 41.26
N GLN A 338 5.04 15.61 42.01
CA GLN A 338 6.40 16.10 41.68
C GLN A 338 6.87 15.60 40.30
N SER A 339 6.43 14.42 39.89
CA SER A 339 6.72 13.88 38.56
C SER A 339 5.85 14.50 37.44
N CYS A 340 4.81 15.25 37.82
CA CYS A 340 3.89 15.92 36.89
C CYS A 340 4.29 17.35 36.54
N GLU A 341 5.23 17.96 37.28
CA GLU A 341 5.73 19.28 36.91
C GLU A 341 6.39 19.20 35.52
N PRO A 342 6.03 20.12 34.59
CA PRO A 342 6.61 20.13 33.27
C PRO A 342 8.13 20.20 33.43
N LYS A 343 8.84 19.24 32.83
CA LYS A 343 10.30 19.18 32.93
C LYS A 343 10.85 20.58 32.63
N PRO A 344 11.72 21.14 33.49
CA PRO A 344 12.32 22.44 33.23
C PRO A 344 12.92 22.40 31.84
N VAL A 345 12.57 23.41 31.02
CA VAL A 345 13.06 23.55 29.65
C VAL A 345 14.57 23.33 29.68
N GLU A 346 15.05 22.35 28.92
CA GLU A 346 16.46 22.01 28.95
C GLU A 346 17.28 23.26 28.64
N PRO A 347 18.30 23.61 29.46
CA PRO A 347 19.13 24.76 29.18
C PRO A 347 19.73 24.60 27.79
N THR A 348 19.70 25.69 27.04
CA THR A 348 20.34 25.78 25.72
C THR A 348 21.80 25.35 25.82
N CYS A 349 22.40 24.94 24.70
CA CYS A 349 23.80 24.52 24.71
C CYS A 349 24.72 25.58 25.31
N GLU A 350 24.46 26.85 24.99
CA GLU A 350 25.19 27.99 25.55
C GLU A 350 24.99 28.10 27.07
N GLU A 351 23.77 27.92 27.59
CA GLU A 351 23.50 27.92 29.03
C GLU A 351 24.17 26.74 29.75
N ARG A 352 24.22 25.56 29.14
CA ARG A 352 24.97 24.41 29.67
C ARG A 352 26.47 24.69 29.73
N CYS A 353 27.03 25.31 28.69
CA CYS A 353 28.42 25.71 28.70
C CYS A 353 28.70 26.81 29.74
N ARG A 354 27.78 27.77 29.93
CA ARG A 354 27.88 28.76 31.01
C ARG A 354 27.87 28.11 32.39
N GLN A 355 27.02 27.11 32.61
CA GLN A 355 27.00 26.34 33.87
C GLN A 355 28.32 25.60 34.09
N LYS A 356 28.89 24.96 33.05
CA LYS A 356 30.18 24.27 33.12
C LYS A 356 31.33 25.24 33.44
N ALA A 357 31.33 26.43 32.82
CA ALA A 357 32.30 27.48 33.11
C ALA A 357 32.19 28.00 34.56
N GLN A 358 30.97 28.16 35.07
CA GLN A 358 30.74 28.51 36.49
C GLN A 358 31.27 27.42 37.44
N GLN A 359 31.10 26.14 37.11
CA GLN A 359 31.66 25.05 37.92
C GLN A 359 33.20 25.09 37.96
N VAL A 360 33.85 25.39 36.83
CA VAL A 360 35.32 25.57 36.76
C VAL A 360 35.76 26.76 37.61
N LEU A 361 35.04 27.88 37.55
CA LEU A 361 35.29 29.06 38.35
C LEU A 361 35.25 28.76 39.86
N GLU A 362 34.17 28.13 40.32
CA GLU A 362 33.97 27.82 41.74
C GLU A 362 34.97 26.77 42.24
N ALA A 363 35.29 25.75 41.42
CA ALA A 363 36.32 24.77 41.75
C ALA A 363 37.73 25.41 41.86
N CYS A 364 38.06 26.35 40.98
CA CYS A 364 39.33 27.09 41.03
C CYS A 364 39.41 27.99 42.28
N LYS A 365 38.34 28.72 42.61
CA LYS A 365 38.26 29.56 43.82
C LYS A 365 38.42 28.73 45.09
N ALA A 366 37.76 27.56 45.17
CA ALA A 366 37.86 26.66 46.31
C ALA A 366 39.31 26.19 46.57
N ARG A 367 40.13 26.08 45.52
CA ARG A 367 41.54 25.70 45.59
C ARG A 367 42.50 26.88 45.74
N ARG A 368 41.98 28.11 45.85
CA ARG A 368 42.75 29.37 45.87
C ARG A 368 43.69 29.51 44.66
N GLY A 369 43.24 29.11 43.48
CA GLY A 369 43.98 29.33 42.24
C GLY A 369 44.03 30.80 41.84
N GLU A 370 45.11 31.22 41.18
CA GLU A 370 45.17 32.51 40.49
C GLU A 370 44.54 32.37 39.09
N ASN A 371 43.97 33.44 38.54
CA ASN A 371 43.35 33.49 37.19
C ASN A 371 42.11 32.61 36.97
N CYS A 372 41.30 32.36 38.02
CA CYS A 372 40.09 31.52 37.90
C CYS A 372 39.06 32.02 36.87
N GLU A 373 38.97 33.33 36.66
CA GLU A 373 38.08 33.91 35.63
C GLU A 373 38.53 33.57 34.21
N GLN A 374 39.84 33.61 33.96
CA GLN A 374 40.42 33.24 32.67
C GLN A 374 40.20 31.74 32.38
N GLN A 375 40.40 30.88 33.39
CA GLN A 375 40.16 29.43 33.26
C GLN A 375 38.69 29.11 32.99
N ALA A 376 37.76 29.82 33.64
CA ALA A 376 36.33 29.66 33.39
C ALA A 376 35.94 30.10 31.97
N LYS A 377 36.55 31.20 31.47
CA LYS A 377 36.33 31.68 30.11
C LYS A 377 36.86 30.69 29.05
N GLU A 378 38.07 30.17 29.23
CA GLU A 378 38.64 29.15 28.34
C GLU A 378 37.79 27.87 28.34
N ALA A 379 37.29 27.45 29.50
CA ALA A 379 36.38 26.31 29.62
C ALA A 379 35.02 26.55 28.93
N PHE A 380 34.51 27.78 28.96
CA PHE A 380 33.30 28.17 28.22
C PHE A 380 33.52 28.08 26.71
N GLU A 381 34.57 28.73 26.21
CA GLU A 381 34.90 28.78 24.78
C GLU A 381 35.16 27.38 24.21
N ALA A 382 35.92 26.54 24.94
CA ALA A 382 36.13 25.15 24.58
C ALA A 382 34.81 24.35 24.56
N CYS A 383 33.94 24.55 25.56
CA CYS A 383 32.64 23.88 25.60
C CYS A 383 31.75 24.27 24.42
N VAL A 384 31.69 25.57 24.08
CA VAL A 384 30.89 26.06 22.95
C VAL A 384 31.43 25.53 21.62
N ALA A 385 32.75 25.54 21.43
CA ALA A 385 33.37 25.00 20.22
C ALA A 385 33.11 23.50 20.05
N GLU A 386 33.25 22.71 21.12
CA GLU A 386 33.07 21.25 21.03
C GLU A 386 31.60 20.81 20.98
N ASN A 387 30.70 21.52 21.65
CA ASN A 387 29.35 21.02 21.94
C ASN A 387 28.23 21.85 21.34
N CYS A 388 28.50 23.11 20.96
CA CYS A 388 27.49 24.05 20.50
C CYS A 388 27.69 24.54 19.07
N GLU A 389 28.73 24.07 18.36
CA GLU A 389 28.79 24.29 16.92
C GLU A 389 27.51 23.72 16.28
N PRO A 390 26.77 24.53 15.51
CA PRO A 390 25.63 24.03 14.79
C PRO A 390 26.11 22.88 13.92
N LYS A 391 25.46 21.71 14.04
CA LYS A 391 25.74 20.55 13.18
C LYS A 391 25.85 21.07 11.74
N PRO A 392 26.94 20.76 11.02
CA PRO A 392 27.16 21.29 9.68
C PRO A 392 25.90 21.08 8.88
N VAL A 393 25.30 22.18 8.42
CA VAL A 393 24.10 22.15 7.60
C VAL A 393 24.41 21.22 6.45
N GLU A 394 23.61 20.16 6.28
CA GLU A 394 23.86 19.18 5.25
C GLU A 394 24.05 19.91 3.91
N PRO A 395 25.15 19.64 3.18
CA PRO A 395 25.42 20.34 1.94
C PRO A 395 24.22 20.15 1.03
N THR A 396 23.74 21.26 0.45
CA THR A 396 22.62 21.21 -0.48
C THR A 396 22.97 20.27 -1.64
N CYS A 397 21.98 19.85 -2.45
CA CYS A 397 22.31 19.11 -3.67
C CYS A 397 23.39 19.85 -4.48
N GLU A 398 23.22 21.17 -4.65
CA GLU A 398 24.13 21.98 -5.44
C GLU A 398 25.55 21.92 -4.88
N ASP A 399 25.69 21.98 -3.55
CA ASP A 399 26.99 21.85 -2.89
C ASP A 399 27.61 20.46 -3.07
N ARG A 400 26.80 19.40 -2.99
CA ARG A 400 27.27 18.02 -3.27
C ARG A 400 27.68 17.84 -4.73
N CYS A 401 26.96 18.44 -5.67
CA CYS A 401 27.32 18.39 -7.08
C CYS A 401 28.57 19.22 -7.36
N LYS A 402 28.74 20.39 -6.73
CA LYS A 402 29.99 21.18 -6.82
C LYS A 402 31.18 20.40 -6.28
N GLN A 403 31.01 19.70 -5.15
CA GLN A 403 32.05 18.82 -4.60
C GLN A 403 32.41 17.69 -5.57
N ARG A 404 31.42 16.99 -6.13
CA ARG A 404 31.66 15.93 -7.13
C ARG A 404 32.36 16.44 -8.39
N ALA A 405 31.98 17.63 -8.87
CA ALA A 405 32.62 18.27 -10.00
C ALA A 405 34.10 18.60 -9.74
N ALA A 406 34.39 19.15 -8.55
CA ALA A 406 35.75 19.45 -8.12
C ALA A 406 36.59 18.17 -7.96
N GLU A 407 36.00 17.08 -7.49
CA GLU A 407 36.65 15.77 -7.37
C GLU A 407 37.01 15.18 -8.75
N VAL A 408 36.10 15.23 -9.71
CA VAL A 408 36.35 14.79 -11.09
C VAL A 408 37.46 15.62 -11.75
N GLU A 409 37.45 16.93 -11.53
CA GLU A 409 38.50 17.82 -12.03
C GLU A 409 39.87 17.48 -11.41
N LYS A 410 39.91 17.22 -10.09
CA LYS A 410 41.12 16.81 -9.38
C LYS A 410 41.66 15.48 -9.92
N LEU A 411 40.83 14.45 -10.03
CA LEU A 411 41.22 13.13 -10.55
C LEU A 411 41.77 13.21 -11.99
N CYS A 412 41.18 14.07 -12.82
CA CYS A 412 41.67 14.31 -14.17
C CYS A 412 43.08 14.94 -14.17
N ARG A 413 43.35 15.91 -13.30
CA ARG A 413 44.69 16.52 -13.19
C ARG A 413 45.72 15.52 -12.67
N ASP A 414 45.33 14.70 -11.69
CA ASP A 414 46.19 13.66 -11.12
C ASP A 414 46.56 12.59 -12.16
N ALA A 415 45.69 12.35 -13.15
CA ALA A 415 45.95 11.49 -14.30
C ALA A 415 46.77 12.15 -15.43
N GLY A 416 47.28 13.37 -15.21
CA GLY A 416 48.09 14.10 -16.20
C GLY A 416 47.28 14.84 -17.28
N GLY A 417 45.97 15.02 -17.10
CA GLY A 417 45.14 15.85 -17.97
C GLY A 417 45.48 17.34 -17.86
N ASN A 418 45.29 18.09 -18.94
CA ASN A 418 45.49 19.54 -18.90
C ASN A 418 44.32 20.25 -18.21
N ALA A 419 44.56 21.48 -17.73
CA ALA A 419 43.59 22.21 -16.92
C ALA A 419 42.25 22.48 -17.62
N GLU A 420 42.27 22.72 -18.94
CA GLU A 420 41.06 23.05 -19.70
C GLU A 420 40.17 21.81 -19.89
N GLU A 421 40.77 20.67 -20.23
CA GLU A 421 40.07 19.39 -20.32
C GLU A 421 39.49 18.95 -18.97
N CYS A 422 40.25 19.10 -17.89
CA CYS A 422 39.79 18.73 -16.56
C CYS A 422 38.65 19.62 -16.07
N ALA A 423 38.72 20.93 -16.33
CA ALA A 423 37.63 21.85 -16.02
C ALA A 423 36.36 21.53 -16.85
N ALA A 424 36.51 21.11 -18.11
CA ALA A 424 35.39 20.66 -18.93
C ALA A 424 34.73 19.38 -18.37
N ARG A 425 35.53 18.41 -17.91
CA ARG A 425 35.03 17.19 -17.24
C ARG A 425 34.32 17.49 -15.92
N GLY A 426 34.86 18.40 -15.11
CA GLY A 426 34.21 18.86 -13.87
C GLY A 426 32.84 19.47 -14.14
N ARG A 427 32.72 20.36 -15.15
CA ARG A 427 31.43 20.94 -15.55
C ARG A 427 30.43 19.89 -16.04
N ALA A 428 30.88 18.89 -16.81
CA ALA A 428 30.03 17.79 -17.26
C ALA A 428 29.49 16.97 -16.07
N ALA A 429 30.36 16.62 -15.11
CA ALA A 429 29.99 15.90 -13.90
C ALA A 429 29.01 16.70 -13.01
N PHE A 430 29.18 18.03 -12.92
CA PHE A 430 28.22 18.91 -12.24
C PHE A 430 26.84 18.85 -12.89
N ALA A 431 26.78 19.02 -14.22
CA ALA A 431 25.53 19.00 -14.98
C ALA A 431 24.80 17.66 -14.86
N GLU A 432 25.51 16.54 -14.94
CA GLU A 432 24.96 15.20 -14.72
C GLU A 432 24.43 15.02 -13.29
N CYS A 433 25.21 15.46 -12.29
CA CYS A 433 24.80 15.38 -10.90
C CYS A 433 23.52 16.19 -10.61
N MET A 434 23.41 17.41 -11.16
CA MET A 434 22.24 18.27 -10.99
C MET A 434 20.96 17.68 -11.60
N GLN A 435 21.07 16.83 -12.63
CA GLN A 435 19.91 16.12 -13.20
C GLN A 435 19.31 15.11 -12.21
N GLY A 436 20.09 14.60 -11.24
CA GLY A 436 19.64 13.62 -10.26
C GLY A 436 19.06 14.19 -8.97
N CYS A 437 18.98 15.51 -8.82
CA CYS A 437 18.84 16.13 -7.51
C CYS A 437 17.45 16.55 -7.01
N ALA A 438 16.40 16.41 -7.80
CA ALA A 438 15.01 16.50 -7.34
C ALA A 438 14.07 15.92 -8.41
N PRO A 439 12.88 15.40 -8.05
CA PRO A 439 11.84 15.16 -9.02
C PRO A 439 11.50 16.51 -9.66
N ASN A 440 11.86 16.66 -10.92
CA ASN A 440 11.52 17.84 -11.71
C ASN A 440 10.00 18.02 -11.55
N PRO A 441 9.49 19.15 -11.00
CA PRO A 441 8.06 19.40 -11.06
C PRO A 441 7.67 19.22 -12.52
N ALA A 442 6.65 18.40 -12.78
CA ALA A 442 6.25 18.11 -14.16
C ALA A 442 6.18 19.46 -14.90
N PRO A 443 6.95 19.63 -15.99
CA PRO A 443 7.03 20.91 -16.67
C PRO A 443 5.61 21.35 -16.99
N SER A 444 5.32 22.65 -16.86
CA SER A 444 4.02 23.15 -17.27
C SER A 444 3.73 22.72 -18.71
N CYS A 445 2.47 22.57 -19.10
CA CYS A 445 2.15 22.10 -20.45
C CYS A 445 2.87 22.93 -21.55
N GLU A 446 2.97 24.25 -21.33
CA GLU A 446 3.76 25.15 -22.18
C GLU A 446 5.25 24.79 -22.22
N GLN A 447 5.88 24.51 -21.07
CA GLN A 447 7.28 24.08 -21.00
C GLN A 447 7.49 22.72 -21.70
N GLY A 448 6.55 21.78 -21.53
CA GLY A 448 6.55 20.50 -22.24
C GLY A 448 6.47 20.69 -23.76
N CYS A 449 5.58 21.57 -24.23
CA CYS A 449 5.46 21.88 -25.65
C CYS A 449 6.69 22.61 -26.21
N LYS A 450 7.31 23.54 -25.46
CA LYS A 450 8.57 24.16 -25.85
C LYS A 450 9.69 23.13 -25.98
N ALA A 451 9.81 22.21 -25.03
CA ALA A 451 10.81 21.14 -25.08
C ALA A 451 10.62 20.23 -26.31
N ARG A 452 9.37 19.89 -26.65
CA ARG A 452 9.04 19.10 -27.84
C ARG A 452 9.38 19.84 -29.14
N ALA A 453 9.08 21.13 -29.22
CA ALA A 453 9.42 21.98 -30.35
C ALA A 453 10.95 22.09 -30.55
N GLU A 454 11.70 22.30 -29.48
CA GLU A 454 13.17 22.34 -29.51
C GLU A 454 13.80 20.99 -29.90
N ALA A 455 13.18 19.87 -29.51
CA ALA A 455 13.61 18.55 -29.98
C ALA A 455 13.43 18.40 -31.50
N ALA A 456 12.28 18.79 -32.04
CA ALA A 456 12.01 18.77 -33.49
C ALA A 456 12.97 19.70 -34.27
N TYR A 457 13.31 20.85 -33.71
CA TYR A 457 14.32 21.75 -34.29
C TYR A 457 15.69 21.06 -34.41
N ARG A 458 16.18 20.46 -33.32
CA ARG A 458 17.50 19.79 -33.29
C ARG A 458 17.57 18.62 -34.27
N GLU A 459 16.51 17.83 -34.37
CA GLU A 459 16.42 16.72 -35.32
C GLU A 459 16.43 17.20 -36.78
N CYS A 460 15.74 18.30 -37.07
CA CYS A 460 15.73 18.92 -38.39
C CYS A 460 17.13 19.42 -38.82
N ILE A 461 17.86 20.08 -37.92
CA ILE A 461 19.24 20.53 -38.19
C ILE A 461 20.18 19.33 -38.37
N ALA A 462 20.07 18.31 -37.51
CA ALA A 462 20.89 17.09 -37.61
C ALA A 462 20.67 16.35 -38.94
N SER A 463 19.48 16.47 -39.52
CA SER A 463 19.12 15.90 -40.83
C SER A 463 19.54 16.77 -42.02
N GLY A 464 20.29 17.86 -41.80
CA GLY A 464 20.76 18.77 -42.85
C GLY A 464 19.71 19.78 -43.30
N GLY A 465 18.66 20.05 -42.50
CA GLY A 465 17.71 21.11 -42.76
C GLY A 465 18.34 22.50 -42.64
N GLY A 466 17.92 23.44 -43.49
CA GLY A 466 18.30 24.84 -43.34
C GLY A 466 17.65 25.48 -42.11
N GLU A 467 18.35 26.43 -41.48
CA GLU A 467 17.96 27.06 -40.22
C GLU A 467 16.53 27.65 -40.25
N ASP A 468 16.18 28.37 -41.31
CA ASP A 468 14.84 28.97 -41.48
C ASP A 468 13.73 27.91 -41.49
N ARG A 469 13.95 26.80 -42.20
CA ARG A 469 12.97 25.71 -42.30
C ARG A 469 12.82 24.98 -40.96
N CYS A 470 13.92 24.79 -40.24
CA CYS A 470 13.87 24.17 -38.92
C CYS A 470 13.21 25.11 -37.89
N ALA A 471 13.44 26.42 -37.98
CA ALA A 471 12.79 27.40 -37.12
C ALA A 471 11.26 27.43 -37.34
N GLU A 472 10.80 27.33 -38.59
CA GLU A 472 9.38 27.20 -38.91
C GLU A 472 8.78 25.90 -38.33
N LEU A 473 9.47 24.76 -38.49
CA LEU A 473 9.06 23.48 -37.91
C LEU A 473 8.96 23.53 -36.38
N ARG A 474 9.89 24.23 -35.72
CA ARG A 474 9.86 24.44 -34.27
C ARG A 474 8.58 25.17 -33.86
N SER A 475 8.29 26.29 -34.51
CA SER A 475 7.09 27.10 -34.21
C SER A 475 5.80 26.30 -34.45
N SER A 476 5.69 25.60 -35.59
CA SER A 476 4.51 24.79 -35.89
C SER A 476 4.32 23.62 -34.91
N THR A 477 5.42 22.99 -34.48
CA THR A 477 5.38 21.90 -33.48
C THR A 477 4.95 22.41 -32.11
N PHE A 478 5.38 23.61 -31.73
CA PHE A 478 4.95 24.25 -30.50
C PHE A 478 3.45 24.57 -30.52
N GLU A 479 2.97 25.23 -31.58
CA GLU A 479 1.55 25.59 -31.74
C GLU A 479 0.64 24.37 -31.77
N ALA A 480 1.01 23.32 -32.52
CA ALA A 480 0.25 22.08 -32.56
C ALA A 480 0.18 21.40 -31.18
N CYS A 481 1.29 21.42 -30.42
CA CYS A 481 1.32 20.87 -29.08
C CYS A 481 0.45 21.67 -28.10
N MET A 482 0.50 23.01 -28.16
CA MET A 482 -0.33 23.88 -27.33
C MET A 482 -1.82 23.64 -27.59
N ALA A 483 -2.23 23.54 -28.86
CA ALA A 483 -3.60 23.27 -29.25
C ALA A 483 -4.09 21.86 -28.84
N GLU A 484 -3.24 20.84 -28.97
CA GLU A 484 -3.63 19.45 -28.67
C GLU A 484 -3.63 19.13 -27.17
N LYS A 485 -2.66 19.68 -26.43
CA LYS A 485 -2.35 19.23 -25.05
C LYS A 485 -2.64 20.28 -23.99
N CYS A 486 -2.58 21.57 -24.32
CA CYS A 486 -2.57 22.64 -23.32
C CYS A 486 -3.83 23.49 -23.32
N GLU A 487 -4.54 23.58 -24.44
CA GLU A 487 -5.86 24.18 -24.44
C GLU A 487 -6.81 23.29 -23.61
N PRO A 488 -7.46 23.84 -22.56
CA PRO A 488 -8.49 23.09 -21.87
C PRO A 488 -9.53 22.71 -22.92
N LYS A 489 -9.80 21.40 -23.04
CA LYS A 489 -10.82 20.91 -23.97
C LYS A 489 -12.07 21.76 -23.79
N PRO A 490 -12.63 22.34 -24.86
CA PRO A 490 -13.84 23.13 -24.77
C PRO A 490 -14.86 22.33 -23.96
N VAL A 491 -15.30 22.89 -22.83
CA VAL A 491 -16.35 22.26 -22.02
C VAL A 491 -17.51 22.02 -22.97
N GLU A 492 -17.88 20.76 -23.16
CA GLU A 492 -18.98 20.44 -24.07
C GLU A 492 -20.20 21.25 -23.63
N PRO A 493 -20.80 22.05 -24.52
CA PRO A 493 -21.95 22.86 -24.15
C PRO A 493 -23.01 21.94 -23.59
N THR A 494 -23.59 22.37 -22.47
CA THR A 494 -24.70 21.65 -21.81
C THR A 494 -25.83 21.42 -22.81
N CYS A 495 -26.72 20.48 -22.53
CA CYS A 495 -27.81 20.19 -23.44
C CYS A 495 -28.67 21.45 -23.70
N GLU A 496 -28.97 22.24 -22.65
CA GLU A 496 -29.64 23.53 -22.82
C GLU A 496 -28.85 24.51 -23.67
N GLU A 497 -27.52 24.59 -23.54
CA GLU A 497 -26.69 25.46 -24.38
C GLU A 497 -26.70 25.05 -25.84
N ARG A 498 -26.65 23.74 -26.14
CA ARG A 498 -26.81 23.22 -27.51
C ARG A 498 -28.18 23.55 -28.08
N CYS A 499 -29.23 23.41 -27.28
CA CYS A 499 -30.57 23.80 -27.70
C CYS A 499 -30.72 25.31 -27.89
N ARG A 500 -30.06 26.14 -27.07
CA ARG A 500 -30.02 27.60 -27.27
C ARG A 500 -29.32 27.96 -28.57
N GLN A 501 -28.20 27.30 -28.90
CA GLN A 501 -27.51 27.51 -30.17
C GLN A 501 -28.40 27.14 -31.37
N LYS A 502 -29.13 26.01 -31.29
CA LYS A 502 -30.09 25.59 -32.32
C LYS A 502 -31.25 26.59 -32.49
N ALA A 503 -31.79 27.10 -31.38
CA ALA A 503 -32.82 28.14 -31.39
C ALA A 503 -32.31 29.45 -32.01
N GLN A 504 -31.07 29.83 -31.72
CA GLN A 504 -30.44 31.02 -32.30
C GLN A 504 -30.22 30.87 -33.81
N GLN A 505 -29.87 29.69 -34.30
CA GLN A 505 -29.80 29.41 -35.74
C GLN A 505 -31.16 29.56 -36.43
N VAL A 506 -32.25 29.11 -35.78
CA VAL A 506 -33.63 29.29 -36.30
C VAL A 506 -34.01 30.77 -36.33
N LEU A 507 -33.65 31.54 -35.30
CA LEU A 507 -33.88 32.98 -35.23
C LEU A 507 -33.21 33.72 -36.40
N GLU A 508 -31.92 33.48 -36.60
CA GLU A 508 -31.13 34.15 -37.64
C GLU A 508 -31.60 33.76 -39.05
N ALA A 509 -31.94 32.48 -39.27
CA ALA A 509 -32.51 32.02 -40.53
C ALA A 509 -33.87 32.65 -40.84
N CYS A 510 -34.73 32.85 -39.83
CA CYS A 510 -36.02 33.51 -39.99
C CYS A 510 -35.86 35.00 -40.34
N LYS A 511 -34.96 35.72 -39.63
CA LYS A 511 -34.65 37.13 -39.91
C LYS A 511 -34.08 37.32 -41.32
N ALA A 512 -33.16 36.47 -41.75
CA ALA A 512 -32.57 36.53 -43.08
C ALA A 512 -33.61 36.39 -44.22
N ARG A 513 -34.75 35.75 -43.95
CA ARG A 513 -35.87 35.58 -44.89
C ARG A 513 -36.94 36.66 -44.78
N GLY A 514 -36.77 37.63 -43.88
CA GLY A 514 -37.78 38.66 -43.60
C GLY A 514 -39.07 38.10 -42.98
N GLY A 515 -38.98 36.99 -42.24
CA GLY A 515 -40.15 36.39 -41.59
C GLY A 515 -40.67 37.22 -40.41
N GLU A 516 -41.97 37.17 -40.18
CA GLU A 516 -42.59 37.72 -38.96
C GLU A 516 -42.61 36.66 -37.84
N ASN A 517 -42.55 37.08 -36.58
CA ASN A 517 -42.56 36.21 -35.39
C ASN A 517 -41.33 35.29 -35.21
N CYS A 518 -40.14 35.72 -35.64
CA CYS A 518 -38.92 34.90 -35.54
C CYS A 518 -38.54 34.49 -34.11
N GLU A 519 -38.84 35.33 -33.11
CA GLU A 519 -38.60 35.01 -31.70
C GLU A 519 -39.48 33.86 -31.20
N ARG A 520 -40.74 33.81 -31.64
CA ARG A 520 -41.66 32.71 -31.33
C ARG A 520 -41.15 31.40 -31.93
N GLN A 521 -40.72 31.43 -33.19
CA GLN A 521 -40.17 30.25 -33.87
C GLN A 521 -38.87 29.74 -33.22
N ALA A 522 -37.99 30.65 -32.81
CA ALA A 522 -36.77 30.30 -32.07
C ALA A 522 -37.09 29.65 -30.72
N LYS A 523 -38.09 30.17 -29.99
CA LYS A 523 -38.55 29.58 -28.72
C LYS A 523 -39.15 28.19 -28.92
N GLU A 524 -40.04 28.02 -29.90
CA GLU A 524 -40.63 26.70 -30.21
C GLU A 524 -39.54 25.68 -30.59
N ALA A 525 -38.51 26.10 -31.33
CA ALA A 525 -37.36 25.25 -31.65
C ALA A 525 -36.49 24.92 -30.43
N PHE A 526 -36.33 25.85 -29.49
CA PHE A 526 -35.66 25.60 -28.22
C PHE A 526 -36.42 24.55 -27.39
N ASP A 527 -37.71 24.76 -27.17
CA ASP A 527 -38.56 23.91 -26.35
C ASP A 527 -38.64 22.49 -26.94
N ALA A 528 -38.79 22.37 -28.26
CA ALA A 528 -38.74 21.08 -28.96
C ALA A 528 -37.38 20.39 -28.82
N CYS A 529 -36.28 21.15 -28.93
CA CYS A 529 -34.94 20.60 -28.76
C CYS A 529 -34.71 20.06 -27.34
N VAL A 530 -35.14 20.82 -26.32
CA VAL A 530 -35.03 20.41 -24.91
C VAL A 530 -35.87 19.16 -24.65
N ALA A 531 -37.11 19.12 -25.15
CA ALA A 531 -37.99 17.97 -24.97
C ALA A 531 -37.45 16.69 -25.63
N GLU A 532 -36.81 16.80 -26.80
CA GLU A 532 -36.31 15.64 -27.55
C GLU A 532 -34.91 15.21 -27.14
N ASN A 533 -34.02 16.15 -26.77
CA ASN A 533 -32.59 15.89 -26.62
C ASN A 533 -32.09 16.10 -25.20
N CYS A 534 -32.84 16.83 -24.36
CA CYS A 534 -32.47 17.15 -23.00
C CYS A 534 -33.44 16.51 -22.02
N GLU A 535 -33.74 15.22 -22.23
CA GLU A 535 -34.39 14.46 -21.17
C GLU A 535 -33.63 14.72 -19.87
N PRO A 536 -34.30 15.25 -18.83
CA PRO A 536 -33.66 15.35 -17.54
C PRO A 536 -33.21 13.94 -17.22
N LYS A 537 -31.89 13.72 -17.06
CA LYS A 537 -31.36 12.43 -16.61
C LYS A 537 -32.26 12.02 -15.46
N PRO A 538 -32.98 10.87 -15.55
CA PRO A 538 -33.95 10.51 -14.55
C PRO A 538 -33.24 10.61 -13.21
N VAL A 539 -33.67 11.58 -12.40
CA VAL A 539 -33.11 11.77 -11.06
C VAL A 539 -33.30 10.43 -10.41
N GLU A 540 -32.21 9.76 -10.07
CA GLU A 540 -32.31 8.42 -9.52
C GLU A 540 -33.26 8.50 -8.33
N PRO A 541 -34.35 7.71 -8.33
CA PRO A 541 -35.34 7.80 -7.27
C PRO A 541 -34.60 7.63 -5.95
N THR A 542 -34.89 8.53 -5.00
CA THR A 542 -34.29 8.48 -3.66
C THR A 542 -34.58 7.10 -3.05
N CYS A 543 -33.82 6.71 -2.02
CA CYS A 543 -34.08 5.42 -1.39
C CYS A 543 -35.54 5.32 -0.89
N GLU A 544 -36.09 6.42 -0.38
CA GLU A 544 -37.49 6.52 -0.01
C GLU A 544 -38.44 6.29 -1.19
N ASP A 545 -38.17 6.90 -2.35
CA ASP A 545 -39.00 6.73 -3.56
C ASP A 545 -38.98 5.29 -4.07
N ARG A 546 -37.80 4.64 -4.06
CA ARG A 546 -37.67 3.22 -4.40
C ARG A 546 -38.44 2.34 -3.42
N CYS A 547 -38.41 2.65 -2.13
CA CYS A 547 -39.17 1.93 -1.13
C CYS A 547 -40.68 2.13 -1.26
N LYS A 548 -41.14 3.36 -1.59
CA LYS A 548 -42.56 3.62 -1.90
C LYS A 548 -43.02 2.83 -3.12
N GLN A 549 -42.20 2.78 -4.18
CA GLN A 549 -42.49 1.97 -5.36
C GLN A 549 -42.62 0.48 -5.02
N ARG A 550 -41.67 -0.07 -4.25
CA ARG A 550 -41.72 -1.47 -3.79
C ARG A 550 -42.94 -1.77 -2.94
N ALA A 551 -43.33 -0.85 -2.04
CA ALA A 551 -44.51 -0.99 -1.21
C ALA A 551 -45.81 -1.01 -2.04
N ALA A 552 -45.91 -0.11 -3.03
CA ALA A 552 -47.04 -0.07 -3.96
C ALA A 552 -47.12 -1.32 -4.84
N GLU A 553 -45.97 -1.88 -5.24
CA GLU A 553 -45.90 -3.13 -6.00
C GLU A 553 -46.37 -4.34 -5.17
N VAL A 554 -45.95 -4.44 -3.92
CA VAL A 554 -46.42 -5.48 -2.99
C VAL A 554 -47.92 -5.38 -2.75
N GLU A 555 -48.45 -4.16 -2.58
CA GLU A 555 -49.89 -3.94 -2.41
C GLU A 555 -50.67 -4.35 -3.67
N LYS A 556 -50.17 -4.00 -4.87
CA LYS A 556 -50.76 -4.40 -6.14
C LYS A 556 -50.80 -5.92 -6.31
N LEU A 557 -49.67 -6.60 -6.10
CA LEU A 557 -49.59 -8.06 -6.19
C LEU A 557 -50.53 -8.78 -5.21
N CYS A 558 -50.71 -8.22 -4.01
CA CYS A 558 -51.66 -8.75 -3.03
C CYS A 558 -53.12 -8.63 -3.51
N ARG A 559 -53.50 -7.51 -4.12
CA ARG A 559 -54.85 -7.31 -4.66
C ARG A 559 -55.10 -8.23 -5.85
N ASP A 560 -54.12 -8.38 -6.73
CA ASP A 560 -54.20 -9.28 -7.89
C ASP A 560 -54.35 -10.76 -7.46
N ALA A 561 -53.85 -11.13 -6.28
CA ALA A 561 -54.05 -12.43 -5.65
C ALA A 561 -55.39 -12.58 -4.90
N GLY A 562 -56.28 -11.57 -4.96
CA GLY A 562 -57.59 -11.60 -4.31
C GLY A 562 -57.58 -11.24 -2.81
N GLY A 563 -56.51 -10.60 -2.31
CA GLY A 563 -56.46 -10.10 -0.94
C GLY A 563 -57.42 -8.92 -0.70
N SER A 564 -57.86 -8.74 0.55
CA SER A 564 -58.67 -7.57 0.92
C SER A 564 -57.82 -6.29 0.84
N ALA A 565 -58.45 -5.15 0.55
CA ALA A 565 -57.73 -3.87 0.44
C ALA A 565 -56.97 -3.51 1.73
N GLU A 566 -57.53 -3.84 2.89
CA GLU A 566 -56.94 -3.55 4.20
C GLU A 566 -55.71 -4.43 4.48
N ASP A 567 -55.78 -5.71 4.15
CA ASP A 567 -54.64 -6.64 4.26
C ASP A 567 -53.51 -6.27 3.29
N CYS A 568 -53.85 -5.89 2.06
CA CYS A 568 -52.86 -5.50 1.07
C CYS A 568 -52.16 -4.17 1.42
N ALA A 569 -52.90 -3.20 1.96
CA ALA A 569 -52.31 -1.97 2.47
C ALA A 569 -51.38 -2.24 3.68
N ALA A 570 -51.74 -3.19 4.56
CA ALA A 570 -50.87 -3.59 5.66
C ALA A 570 -49.57 -4.23 5.16
N ARG A 571 -49.64 -5.09 4.12
CA ARG A 571 -48.45 -5.70 3.49
C ARG A 571 -47.57 -4.67 2.79
N GLY A 572 -48.17 -3.70 2.08
CA GLY A 572 -47.42 -2.60 1.47
C GLY A 572 -46.65 -1.78 2.52
N ARG A 573 -47.28 -1.43 3.64
CA ARG A 573 -46.60 -0.73 4.76
C ARG A 573 -45.46 -1.54 5.37
N ALA A 574 -45.64 -2.86 5.54
CA ALA A 574 -44.58 -3.74 6.03
C ALA A 574 -43.38 -3.78 5.07
N ALA A 575 -43.63 -3.91 3.76
CA ALA A 575 -42.59 -3.90 2.74
C ALA A 575 -41.84 -2.55 2.65
N PHE A 576 -42.55 -1.43 2.85
CA PHE A 576 -41.93 -0.10 2.95
C PHE A 576 -40.98 -0.03 4.15
N ALA A 577 -41.44 -0.45 5.32
CA ALA A 577 -40.66 -0.42 6.56
C ALA A 577 -39.40 -1.29 6.48
N GLU A 578 -39.51 -2.50 5.91
CA GLU A 578 -38.37 -3.39 5.65
C GLU A 578 -37.39 -2.76 4.65
N CYS A 579 -37.89 -2.19 3.56
CA CYS A 579 -37.07 -1.53 2.56
C CYS A 579 -36.29 -0.34 3.15
N MET A 580 -36.93 0.50 3.97
CA MET A 580 -36.29 1.63 4.63
C MET A 580 -35.20 1.22 5.63
N GLN A 581 -35.27 0.02 6.21
CA GLN A 581 -34.19 -0.52 7.05
C GLN A 581 -32.94 -0.91 6.23
N SER A 582 -33.12 -1.24 4.95
CA SER A 582 -32.02 -1.60 4.03
C SER A 582 -31.41 -0.41 3.29
N CYS A 583 -32.07 0.75 3.33
CA CYS A 583 -31.46 1.99 2.86
C CYS A 583 -30.27 2.32 3.77
N ALA A 584 -29.07 2.41 3.20
CA ALA A 584 -27.96 3.07 3.89
C ALA A 584 -28.47 4.46 4.31
N PRO A 585 -28.25 4.88 5.57
CA PRO A 585 -28.65 6.21 5.98
C PRO A 585 -28.03 7.21 5.00
N ASP A 586 -28.81 8.21 4.57
CA ASP A 586 -28.29 9.33 3.79
C ASP A 586 -26.96 9.80 4.40
N PRO A 587 -25.97 10.19 3.57
CA PRO A 587 -24.66 10.61 4.06
C PRO A 587 -24.88 11.54 5.24
N ALA A 588 -24.40 11.09 6.41
CA ALA A 588 -24.79 11.66 7.67
C ALA A 588 -24.64 13.19 7.57
N PRO A 589 -25.67 13.98 7.93
CA PRO A 589 -25.55 15.42 7.88
C PRO A 589 -24.26 15.81 8.60
N GLY A 590 -23.51 16.75 8.03
CA GLY A 590 -22.18 17.13 8.54
C GLY A 590 -22.21 17.32 10.05
N CYS A 591 -21.09 17.07 10.74
CA CYS A 591 -21.07 16.86 12.20
C CYS A 591 -21.85 17.92 13.00
N GLU A 592 -21.79 19.19 12.59
CA GLU A 592 -22.58 20.28 13.17
C GLU A 592 -24.10 20.07 13.04
N GLN A 593 -24.62 19.73 11.85
CA GLN A 593 -26.04 19.44 11.64
C GLN A 593 -26.46 18.18 12.42
N GLY A 594 -25.61 17.14 12.46
CA GLY A 594 -25.84 15.97 13.30
C GLY A 594 -25.96 16.31 14.79
N CYS A 595 -25.11 17.22 15.28
CA CYS A 595 -25.17 17.70 16.66
C CYS A 595 -26.39 18.57 16.93
N LYS A 596 -26.79 19.44 16.01
CA LYS A 596 -28.05 20.22 16.11
C LYS A 596 -29.25 19.30 16.22
N ALA A 597 -29.32 18.25 15.39
CA ALA A 597 -30.41 17.28 15.41
C ALA A 597 -30.49 16.51 16.75
N ARG A 598 -29.35 16.09 17.33
CA ARG A 598 -29.32 15.43 18.65
C ARG A 598 -29.74 16.36 19.78
N ALA A 599 -29.27 17.60 19.76
CA ALA A 599 -29.65 18.60 20.73
C ALA A 599 -31.16 18.88 20.69
N GLU A 600 -31.73 19.03 19.49
CA GLU A 600 -33.18 19.16 19.24
C GLU A 600 -33.97 17.94 19.76
N ALA A 601 -33.46 16.73 19.57
CA ALA A 601 -34.09 15.51 20.09
C ALA A 601 -34.11 15.50 21.63
N ALA A 602 -32.99 15.81 22.27
CA ALA A 602 -32.89 15.90 23.73
C ALA A 602 -33.83 16.97 24.32
N TYR A 603 -33.99 18.09 23.61
CA TYR A 603 -34.97 19.12 23.97
C TYR A 603 -36.40 18.58 23.95
N LYS A 604 -36.81 17.93 22.84
CA LYS A 604 -38.17 17.39 22.67
C LYS A 604 -38.48 16.32 23.72
N GLU A 605 -37.53 15.46 24.03
CA GLU A 605 -37.69 14.43 25.07
C GLU A 605 -37.82 15.03 26.48
N CYS A 606 -37.06 16.08 26.78
CA CYS A 606 -37.17 16.82 28.05
C CYS A 606 -38.55 17.48 28.22
N ILE A 607 -39.09 18.10 27.18
CA ILE A 607 -40.44 18.68 27.19
C ILE A 607 -41.49 17.59 27.35
N ALA A 608 -41.38 16.48 26.60
CA ALA A 608 -42.31 15.36 26.69
C ALA A 608 -42.34 14.73 28.08
N SER A 609 -41.22 14.79 28.81
CA SER A 609 -41.11 14.33 30.20
C SER A 609 -41.61 15.33 31.25
N GLY A 610 -42.22 16.45 30.82
CA GLY A 610 -42.74 17.50 31.70
C GLY A 610 -41.68 18.46 32.24
N GLY A 611 -40.50 18.54 31.61
CA GLY A 611 -39.48 19.54 31.94
C GLY A 611 -39.95 20.95 31.58
N GLY A 612 -39.59 21.94 32.41
CA GLY A 612 -39.81 23.35 32.10
C GLY A 612 -38.95 23.81 30.92
N GLU A 613 -39.48 24.73 30.11
CA GLU A 613 -38.87 25.21 28.86
C GLU A 613 -37.42 25.67 29.03
N ASP A 614 -37.13 26.49 30.04
CA ASP A 614 -35.78 26.98 30.34
C ASP A 614 -34.78 25.86 30.61
N ARG A 615 -35.22 24.83 31.36
CA ARG A 615 -34.38 23.67 31.70
C ARG A 615 -34.10 22.82 30.46
N CYS A 616 -35.10 22.62 29.61
CA CYS A 616 -34.94 21.88 28.38
C CYS A 616 -34.08 22.65 27.37
N ALA A 617 -34.22 23.97 27.28
CA ALA A 617 -33.36 24.82 26.46
C ALA A 617 -31.89 24.74 26.89
N ALA A 618 -31.61 24.76 28.20
CA ALA A 618 -30.26 24.55 28.73
C ALA A 618 -29.69 23.16 28.38
N LEU A 619 -30.53 22.10 28.47
CA LEU A 619 -30.14 20.74 28.08
C LEU A 619 -29.83 20.65 26.58
N ARG A 620 -30.58 21.34 25.73
CA ARG A 620 -30.31 21.42 24.28
C ARG A 620 -28.91 21.98 24.03
N THR A 621 -28.59 23.12 24.64
CA THR A 621 -27.28 23.77 24.47
C THR A 621 -26.14 22.89 24.95
N SER A 622 -26.25 22.29 26.15
CA SER A 622 -25.20 21.41 26.67
C SER A 622 -25.02 20.14 25.85
N THR A 623 -26.11 19.58 25.32
CA THR A 623 -26.06 18.42 24.42
C THR A 623 -25.38 18.76 23.10
N PHE A 624 -25.62 19.97 22.57
CA PHE A 624 -24.95 20.46 21.36
C PHE A 624 -23.44 20.65 21.59
N GLU A 625 -23.04 21.34 22.65
CA GLU A 625 -21.62 21.58 22.99
C GLU A 625 -20.85 20.28 23.25
N ALA A 626 -21.45 19.35 24.01
CA ALA A 626 -20.88 18.02 24.25
C ALA A 626 -20.78 17.17 22.97
N CYS A 627 -21.63 17.44 21.99
CA CYS A 627 -21.56 16.80 20.68
C CYS A 627 -20.47 17.43 19.80
N MET A 628 -20.37 18.77 19.77
CA MET A 628 -19.37 19.49 18.98
C MET A 628 -17.94 19.23 19.43
N THR A 629 -17.71 18.99 20.73
CA THR A 629 -16.40 18.53 21.23
C THR A 629 -16.00 17.16 20.68
N ARG A 630 -16.95 16.33 20.23
CA ARG A 630 -16.67 15.07 19.52
C ARG A 630 -16.51 15.24 18.01
N CYS A 631 -16.84 16.42 17.49
CA CYS A 631 -16.69 16.79 16.08
C CYS A 631 -15.32 17.38 15.76
N GLU A 632 -14.45 17.60 16.77
CA GLU A 632 -13.06 17.97 16.48
C GLU A 632 -12.46 16.93 15.54
N PRO A 633 -11.84 17.36 14.43
CA PRO A 633 -11.25 16.44 13.47
C PRO A 633 -10.31 15.52 14.25
N LYS A 634 -10.49 14.21 14.07
CA LYS A 634 -9.59 13.23 14.69
C LYS A 634 -8.16 13.70 14.41
N PRO A 635 -7.28 13.73 15.44
CA PRO A 635 -5.88 14.05 15.22
C PRO A 635 -5.40 13.17 14.07
N VAL A 636 -4.92 13.83 13.01
CA VAL A 636 -4.44 13.18 11.80
C VAL A 636 -3.46 12.10 12.28
N GLU A 637 -3.66 10.85 11.85
CA GLU A 637 -2.75 9.79 12.24
C GLU A 637 -1.33 10.24 11.91
N PRO A 638 -0.38 10.11 12.85
CA PRO A 638 0.97 10.56 12.62
C PRO A 638 1.48 9.90 11.36
N THR A 639 2.10 10.69 10.50
CA THR A 639 2.78 10.19 9.30
C THR A 639 3.74 9.06 9.71
N CYS A 640 4.08 8.17 8.79
CA CYS A 640 4.99 7.06 9.11
C CYS A 640 6.30 7.56 9.73
N GLU A 641 6.79 8.73 9.31
CA GLU A 641 7.95 9.41 9.90
C GLU A 641 7.71 9.82 11.37
N GLU A 642 6.59 10.47 11.68
CA GLU A 642 6.21 10.85 13.05
C GLU A 642 6.02 9.61 13.95
N GLY A 643 5.41 8.55 13.42
CA GLY A 643 5.29 7.27 14.11
C GLY A 643 6.64 6.58 14.36
N CYS A 644 7.62 6.78 13.49
CA CYS A 644 8.98 6.30 13.70
C CYS A 644 9.76 7.13 14.72
N LYS A 645 9.59 8.46 14.72
CA LYS A 645 10.16 9.35 15.74
C LYS A 645 9.62 9.00 17.13
N ALA A 646 8.31 8.78 17.25
CA ALA A 646 7.68 8.36 18.51
C ALA A 646 8.23 7.03 19.03
N ARG A 647 8.36 6.02 18.16
CA ARG A 647 8.96 4.71 18.54
C ARG A 647 10.42 4.82 18.95
N ALA A 648 11.20 5.66 18.26
CA ALA A 648 12.59 5.90 18.61
C ALA A 648 12.74 6.57 19.98
N GLU A 649 11.92 7.59 20.26
CA GLU A 649 11.83 8.27 21.57
C GLU A 649 11.48 7.30 22.70
N GLU A 650 10.52 6.40 22.48
CA GLU A 650 10.13 5.37 23.46
C GLU A 650 11.30 4.42 23.78
N ALA A 651 12.02 3.97 22.75
CA ALA A 651 13.18 3.11 22.94
C ALA A 651 14.37 3.83 23.62
N PHE A 652 14.57 5.12 23.33
CA PHE A 652 15.53 5.95 24.04
C PHE A 652 15.21 6.00 25.54
N LYS A 653 13.93 6.25 25.88
CA LYS A 653 13.46 6.29 27.26
C LYS A 653 13.67 4.95 27.96
N ALA A 654 13.29 3.84 27.32
CA ALA A 654 13.50 2.50 27.86
C ALA A 654 14.98 2.18 28.11
N CYS A 655 15.89 2.59 27.21
CA CYS A 655 17.33 2.43 27.39
C CYS A 655 17.85 3.21 28.62
N ARG A 656 17.36 4.43 28.84
CA ARG A 656 17.75 5.27 29.99
C ARG A 656 17.25 4.67 31.31
N GLU A 657 16.02 4.16 31.32
CA GLU A 657 15.44 3.46 32.47
C GLU A 657 16.20 2.18 32.82
N ALA A 658 16.78 1.50 31.82
CA ALA A 658 17.67 0.34 32.01
C ALA A 658 19.10 0.71 32.46
N GLY A 659 19.37 1.98 32.78
CA GLY A 659 20.70 2.43 33.23
C GLY A 659 21.71 2.66 32.11
N GLY A 660 21.27 2.73 30.85
CA GLY A 660 22.13 3.04 29.72
C GLY A 660 22.70 4.46 29.78
N GLY A 661 24.00 4.60 29.48
CA GLY A 661 24.64 5.89 29.26
C GLY A 661 23.98 6.67 28.12
N PRO A 662 24.03 8.01 28.13
CA PRO A 662 23.33 8.86 27.17
C PRO A 662 23.74 8.55 25.71
N ASP A 663 25.04 8.41 25.43
CA ASP A 663 25.55 8.12 24.08
C ASP A 663 25.07 6.77 23.55
N ARG A 664 25.05 5.75 24.43
CA ARG A 664 24.54 4.42 24.10
C ARG A 664 23.05 4.48 23.75
N CYS A 665 22.26 5.20 24.54
CA CYS A 665 20.82 5.31 24.30
C CYS A 665 20.50 6.14 23.06
N GLU A 666 21.29 7.17 22.76
CA GLU A 666 21.16 7.93 21.52
C GLU A 666 21.46 7.06 20.29
N GLY A 667 22.43 6.15 20.39
CA GLY A 667 22.66 5.10 19.39
C GLY A 667 21.45 4.19 19.18
N VAL A 668 20.80 3.73 20.26
CA VAL A 668 19.57 2.92 20.20
C VAL A 668 18.43 3.68 19.52
N ARG A 669 18.21 4.95 19.91
CA ARG A 669 17.20 5.84 19.31
C ARG A 669 17.39 5.96 17.80
N ASN A 670 18.60 6.31 17.38
CA ASN A 670 18.91 6.54 15.98
C ASN A 670 18.81 5.24 15.16
N SER A 671 19.23 4.11 15.72
CA SER A 671 19.10 2.80 15.08
C SER A 671 17.63 2.43 14.83
N ILE A 672 16.76 2.59 15.83
CA ILE A 672 15.33 2.28 15.72
C ILE A 672 14.62 3.25 14.77
N LEU A 673 14.97 4.54 14.81
CA LEU A 673 14.43 5.52 13.87
C LEU A 673 14.75 5.14 12.41
N GLN A 674 16.01 4.81 12.13
CA GLN A 674 16.45 4.43 10.78
C GLN A 674 15.80 3.13 10.30
N GLU A 675 15.76 2.09 11.14
CA GLU A 675 15.11 0.82 10.81
C GLU A 675 13.61 1.00 10.50
N CYS A 676 12.95 1.84 11.30
CA CYS A 676 11.55 2.18 11.10
C CYS A 676 11.32 2.97 9.80
N LEU A 677 12.15 3.99 9.51
CA LEU A 677 12.03 4.79 8.28
C LEU A 677 12.30 3.96 7.01
N ILE A 678 13.21 2.99 7.07
CA ILE A 678 13.42 2.04 5.96
C ILE A 678 12.15 1.25 5.70
N SER A 679 11.44 0.85 6.75
CA SER A 679 10.18 0.09 6.66
C SER A 679 9.00 0.93 6.17
N CYS A 680 9.05 2.25 6.37
CA CYS A 680 8.04 3.19 5.88
C CYS A 680 8.08 3.42 4.37
N SER A 681 9.24 3.21 3.74
CA SER A 681 9.37 3.33 2.28
C SER A 681 9.08 1.97 1.64
N PRO A 682 8.16 1.85 0.68
CA PRO A 682 8.07 0.64 -0.13
C PRO A 682 9.41 0.50 -0.87
N ARG A 683 10.23 -0.43 -0.43
CA ARG A 683 11.47 -0.86 -1.09
C ARG A 683 11.28 -2.31 -1.53
N ASN A 684 11.98 -2.71 -2.59
CA ASN A 684 11.90 -4.08 -3.08
C ASN A 684 12.29 -5.08 -1.97
N PRO A 685 11.38 -5.99 -1.54
CA PRO A 685 11.64 -6.93 -0.44
C PRO A 685 12.79 -7.90 -0.72
N GLU A 686 13.05 -8.24 -2.00
CA GLU A 686 14.19 -9.09 -2.36
C GLU A 686 15.52 -8.39 -2.11
N CYS A 687 15.59 -7.08 -2.32
CA CYS A 687 16.78 -6.30 -2.03
C CYS A 687 17.03 -6.22 -0.52
N LEU A 688 15.99 -5.94 0.27
CA LEU A 688 16.10 -5.94 1.73
C LEU A 688 16.51 -7.32 2.27
N GLY A 689 16.06 -8.40 1.63
CA GLY A 689 16.50 -9.77 1.91
C GLY A 689 18.02 -9.94 1.75
N ARG A 690 18.58 -9.50 0.62
CA ARG A 690 20.04 -9.55 0.36
C ARG A 690 20.84 -8.72 1.36
N CYS A 691 20.37 -7.53 1.70
CA CYS A 691 21.03 -6.69 2.70
C CYS A 691 21.02 -7.32 4.10
N ARG A 692 19.93 -8.02 4.45
CA ARG A 692 19.84 -8.75 5.73
C ARG A 692 20.81 -9.93 5.77
N GLU A 693 20.97 -10.64 4.66
CA GLU A 693 21.92 -11.75 4.57
C GLU A 693 23.36 -11.26 4.74
N GLN A 694 23.75 -10.17 4.07
CA GLN A 694 25.07 -9.53 4.24
C GLN A 694 25.33 -9.07 5.69
N ALA A 695 24.34 -8.45 6.33
CA ALA A 695 24.45 -8.03 7.71
C ALA A 695 24.63 -9.21 8.68
N ASN A 696 23.95 -10.33 8.43
CA ASN A 696 24.11 -11.56 9.22
C ASN A 696 25.51 -12.17 9.03
N THR A 697 26.07 -12.17 7.82
CA THR A 697 27.45 -12.61 7.59
C THR A 697 28.44 -11.78 8.41
N LEU A 698 28.29 -10.45 8.40
CA LEU A 698 29.11 -9.54 9.22
C LEU A 698 28.96 -9.79 10.73
N LEU A 699 27.75 -10.13 11.19
CA LEU A 699 27.49 -10.49 12.59
C LEU A 699 28.28 -11.74 12.99
N GLU A 700 28.24 -12.77 12.15
CA GLU A 700 28.94 -14.04 12.39
C GLU A 700 30.46 -13.86 12.36
N GLU A 701 31.00 -13.12 11.39
CA GLU A 701 32.42 -12.79 11.30
C GLU A 701 32.90 -11.98 12.50
N CYS A 702 32.13 -10.97 12.93
CA CYS A 702 32.48 -10.16 14.10
C CYS A 702 32.52 -11.01 15.38
N ARG A 703 31.52 -11.90 15.57
CA ARG A 703 31.49 -12.82 16.72
C ARG A 703 32.64 -13.83 16.68
N ALA A 704 32.96 -14.38 15.52
CA ALA A 704 34.07 -15.31 15.34
C ALA A 704 35.43 -14.67 15.70
N ASN A 705 35.58 -13.37 15.46
CA ASN A 705 36.80 -12.61 15.76
C ASN A 705 36.83 -12.01 17.17
N GLY A 706 35.84 -12.32 18.03
CA GLY A 706 35.77 -11.79 19.39
C GLY A 706 35.54 -10.27 19.47
N GLY A 707 34.90 -9.68 18.45
CA GLY A 707 34.56 -8.26 18.44
C GLY A 707 33.46 -7.91 19.46
N GLU A 708 33.52 -6.71 20.01
CA GLU A 708 32.43 -6.12 20.80
C GLU A 708 31.41 -5.45 19.85
N ASP A 709 30.18 -5.27 20.33
CA ASP A 709 29.08 -4.59 19.61
C ASP A 709 28.72 -5.16 18.22
N CYS A 710 28.91 -6.46 18.02
CA CYS A 710 28.66 -7.10 16.72
C CYS A 710 27.22 -6.93 16.21
N GLU A 711 26.22 -6.89 17.10
CA GLU A 711 24.82 -6.67 16.72
C GLU A 711 24.57 -5.25 16.21
N LEU A 712 25.24 -4.25 16.82
CA LEU A 712 25.16 -2.86 16.38
C LEU A 712 25.84 -2.70 15.01
N ARG A 713 27.01 -3.32 14.82
CA ARG A 713 27.72 -3.33 13.53
C ARG A 713 26.88 -3.98 12.42
N ALA A 714 26.28 -5.13 12.68
CA ALA A 714 25.41 -5.81 11.73
C ALA A 714 24.18 -4.97 11.36
N ARG A 715 23.52 -4.34 12.34
CA ARG A 715 22.41 -3.40 12.10
C ARG A 715 22.84 -2.23 11.22
N ASN A 716 23.97 -1.60 11.52
CA ASN A 716 24.45 -0.46 10.74
C ASN A 716 24.75 -0.87 9.29
N ALA A 717 25.37 -2.05 9.09
CA ALA A 717 25.62 -2.59 7.76
C ALA A 717 24.32 -2.87 6.97
N TYR A 718 23.28 -3.39 7.63
CA TYR A 718 21.96 -3.55 7.02
C TYR A 718 21.38 -2.21 6.55
N VAL A 719 21.43 -1.18 7.41
CA VAL A 719 20.91 0.16 7.12
C VAL A 719 21.67 0.79 5.95
N GLU A 720 22.99 0.73 5.94
CA GLU A 720 23.82 1.24 4.85
C GLU A 720 23.53 0.51 3.53
N CYS A 721 23.46 -0.82 3.56
CA CYS A 721 23.11 -1.61 2.37
C CYS A 721 21.72 -1.26 1.86
N ALA A 722 20.71 -1.19 2.73
CA ALA A 722 19.34 -0.86 2.33
C ALA A 722 19.29 0.54 1.70
N ARG A 723 20.00 1.50 2.26
CA ARG A 723 20.09 2.87 1.75
C ARG A 723 20.78 2.95 0.38
N GLN A 724 21.91 2.26 0.21
CA GLN A 724 22.72 2.33 -1.01
C GLN A 724 22.18 1.48 -2.15
N ASN A 725 21.69 0.27 -1.84
CA ASN A 725 21.44 -0.77 -2.84
C ASN A 725 19.96 -1.03 -3.10
N CYS A 726 19.05 -0.56 -2.25
CA CYS A 726 17.62 -0.80 -2.42
C CYS A 726 16.89 0.49 -2.83
N PRO A 727 16.63 0.71 -4.14
CA PRO A 727 15.90 1.89 -4.59
C PRO A 727 14.51 1.92 -3.96
N VAL A 728 14.07 3.12 -3.60
CA VAL A 728 12.69 3.36 -3.17
C VAL A 728 11.82 3.15 -4.41
N THR A 729 10.88 2.21 -4.35
CA THR A 729 9.86 2.14 -5.39
C THR A 729 9.00 3.39 -5.25
N PRO A 730 8.90 4.24 -6.28
CA PRO A 730 8.01 5.39 -6.22
C PRO A 730 6.60 4.88 -5.93
N ALA A 731 5.93 5.48 -4.96
CA ALA A 731 4.52 5.21 -4.74
C ALA A 731 3.79 5.48 -6.07
N PRO A 732 2.78 4.66 -6.44
CA PRO A 732 1.94 4.98 -7.58
C PRO A 732 1.35 6.38 -7.35
N ASP A 733 1.65 7.30 -8.27
CA ASP A 733 1.28 8.70 -8.21
C ASP A 733 -0.25 8.80 -8.01
N PRO A 734 -0.74 9.30 -6.86
CA PRO A 734 -2.15 9.58 -6.70
C PRO A 734 -2.45 10.77 -7.60
N ARG A 735 -2.94 10.51 -8.82
CA ARG A 735 -3.38 11.57 -9.73
C ARG A 735 -4.29 12.51 -8.93
N PRO A 736 -4.01 13.82 -8.90
CA PRO A 736 -4.89 14.75 -8.21
C PRO A 736 -6.26 14.69 -8.87
N GLU A 737 -7.29 14.33 -8.11
CA GLU A 737 -8.66 14.60 -8.49
C GLU A 737 -8.82 16.12 -8.64
N PRO A 738 -9.47 16.60 -9.72
CA PRO A 738 -9.76 18.01 -9.85
C PRO A 738 -10.63 18.45 -8.68
N LEU A 739 -10.10 19.35 -7.84
CA LEU A 739 -10.86 20.06 -6.81
C LEU A 739 -12.00 20.81 -7.50
N ASP A 740 -13.21 20.28 -7.39
CA ASP A 740 -14.43 20.97 -7.75
C ASP A 740 -14.63 22.11 -6.75
N ARG A 741 -14.25 23.33 -7.16
CA ARG A 741 -14.57 24.56 -6.43
C ARG A 741 -15.99 24.97 -6.83
N SER A 742 -16.95 24.65 -5.97
CA SER A 742 -18.23 25.36 -5.85
C SER A 742 -18.21 26.26 -4.62
#